data_AF-A0A158R6F4-F1
#
_entry.id   AF-A0A158R6F4-F1
#
_cell.length_a   1.000
_cell.length_b   1.000
_cell.length_c   1.000
_cell.angle_alpha   90.00
_cell.angle_beta   90.00
_cell.angle_gamma   90.00
#
_symmetry.space_group_name_H-M   'P 1'
#
loop_
_entity.id
_entity.type
_entity.pdbx_description
1 polymer ?
#
loop_
_entity_poly.entity_id
_entity_poly.type
_entity_poly.pdbx_seq_one_letter_code
_entity_poly.pdbx_strand_id
1 'polypeptide(L)'
;MSFLSLSSEQHWIRIESDLLKESFQVPVYFATESDELEIMYAELRELSHGIDKSNGPSLLDSIFSTGYRAYVDTPNAHPMQNVDLINIEGRLIVSQYDAKKPTVILAAHYDAGGAIPSLAYGANSNAAGIAVLLETARMLSQLVDSKNVPKHNIIFLLTGGGKFNYLGSKRWLEMMSEDTAGIALFDSIEQVINLEGLGANEENCLYFHVSRLPKEGTFSQRLLSALGLASKLHPLSNLTAFPTVEVVHKKINLNQYDLAWEHERFALYHLHTATLSAWSSSTSYQLRNSVLDGGPLWSPKSASHGYWGPVLPRLVAKNARVLTEALVRLTFDIDAAAPTSEEFPFVDPSWSTETSAGALLDFLTLSPRSTQLLSMPSNRPGRKASKGNDLIHSLEQYLRSFLPEVRITRHHFAKKQPTVVEGNSKTPTKSVQHEPGSVAATASMPTLSAAGRDPEVVFYTGVSPQKIIVYRLKSSVFDLVVACCVGAYLYGLHVVFEVSVWHYIDTCCYKSGGKGGYFYTVICFRIMDLIGAHGVAPICKCRPVLSRLLFTTYPKFWRYSLLFAVLTMSRIPHDLKGLLRFCLDAGSDPTSDTEPMDPERALWLRQALESITVDLAAEMRKRIAVIIQNISSADPKSLVEETTSALDDLIDFTEDVNLADTFLKIGGIALLKALLGFPSGDYRAQSGMLLSNIVQNHEDAQKVAINENLLNLVLQLLIEDSDPGNMSGLLSGISSLVRGSELSQKRFIQCKGFDRLFELLEKTSRSNEQEKYERFNEKASFFIYCLCQELSEEQLANLKDFHLSERIAQLILRFHLPSEFLVKALVLLLNGRVSTLIHSPPDPVSEPTSLVKVPISEDSRKLLLDWLKSPKAQDETLISSEARQDLTKALL
;
A
#
# COMPACT_ATOMS: atom_id res chain seq x y z
N MET A 1 7.82 16.74 -26.91
CA MET A 1 7.33 16.32 -25.58
C MET A 1 8.49 16.40 -24.62
N SER A 2 8.41 17.34 -23.68
CA SER A 2 9.41 17.62 -22.66
C SER A 2 9.46 16.51 -21.62
N PHE A 3 10.66 16.06 -21.27
CA PHE A 3 10.89 15.31 -20.03
C PHE A 3 10.26 16.12 -18.88
N LEU A 4 9.39 15.50 -18.07
CA LEU A 4 8.94 16.11 -16.82
C LEU A 4 10.17 16.42 -15.97
N SER A 5 10.14 17.54 -15.26
CA SER A 5 11.15 17.79 -14.23
C SER A 5 11.10 16.65 -13.20
N LEU A 6 12.25 16.26 -12.63
CA LEU A 6 12.34 15.29 -11.52
C LEU A 6 11.35 15.61 -10.38
N SER A 7 11.07 16.90 -10.15
CA SER A 7 10.08 17.36 -9.18
C SER A 7 8.62 16.98 -9.53
N SER A 8 8.28 16.96 -10.82
CA SER A 8 6.92 16.65 -11.28
C SER A 8 6.65 15.14 -11.26
N GLU A 9 7.65 14.32 -11.54
CA GLU A 9 7.57 12.86 -11.41
C GLU A 9 7.35 12.43 -9.96
N GLN A 10 8.17 12.94 -9.03
CA GLN A 10 7.99 12.68 -7.60
C GLN A 10 6.63 13.16 -7.08
N HIS A 11 6.13 14.28 -7.61
CA HIS A 11 4.81 14.78 -7.26
C HIS A 11 3.70 13.84 -7.74
N TRP A 12 3.77 13.35 -8.98
CA TRP A 12 2.82 12.36 -9.51
C TRP A 12 2.83 11.07 -8.70
N ILE A 13 4.01 10.53 -8.36
CA ILE A 13 4.12 9.28 -7.59
C ILE A 13 3.41 9.40 -6.23
N ARG A 14 3.48 10.58 -5.58
CA ARG A 14 2.74 10.85 -4.34
C ARG A 14 1.23 10.86 -4.58
N ILE A 15 0.77 11.60 -5.59
CA ILE A 15 -0.65 11.65 -5.98
C ILE A 15 -1.18 10.25 -6.29
N GLU A 16 -0.43 9.46 -7.06
CA GLU A 16 -0.79 8.10 -7.43
C GLU A 16 -0.90 7.17 -6.21
N SER A 17 0.03 7.29 -5.25
CA SER A 17 -0.06 6.59 -3.97
C SER A 17 -1.33 6.96 -3.20
N ASP A 18 -1.70 8.23 -3.17
CA ASP A 18 -2.86 8.71 -2.42
C ASP A 18 -4.17 8.27 -3.10
N LEU A 19 -4.23 8.32 -4.44
CA LEU A 19 -5.34 7.81 -5.25
C LEU A 19 -5.60 6.31 -5.02
N LEU A 20 -4.56 5.52 -4.77
CA LEU A 20 -4.68 4.08 -4.50
C LEU A 20 -5.14 3.78 -3.06
N LYS A 21 -5.03 4.74 -2.13
CA LYS A 21 -5.39 4.57 -0.71
C LYS A 21 -6.76 5.13 -0.37
N GLU A 22 -7.21 6.16 -1.08
CA GLU A 22 -8.47 6.85 -0.79
C GLU A 22 -9.66 6.33 -1.61
N SER A 23 -10.86 6.39 -1.00
CA SER A 23 -12.13 6.13 -1.68
C SER A 23 -12.79 7.44 -2.10
N PHE A 24 -13.12 7.60 -3.38
CA PHE A 24 -13.76 8.82 -3.90
C PHE A 24 -15.27 8.61 -4.11
N GLN A 25 -16.08 9.59 -3.68
CA GLN A 25 -17.53 9.62 -4.00
C GLN A 25 -17.81 10.16 -5.41
N VAL A 26 -16.84 10.87 -6.00
CA VAL A 26 -16.91 11.44 -7.35
C VAL A 26 -15.90 10.70 -8.24
N PRO A 27 -16.27 10.29 -9.46
CA PRO A 27 -15.34 9.61 -10.36
C PRO A 27 -14.22 10.56 -10.80
N VAL A 28 -12.98 10.07 -10.71
CA VAL A 28 -11.78 10.77 -11.19
C VAL A 28 -11.43 10.24 -12.58
N TYR A 29 -11.42 11.13 -13.57
CA TYR A 29 -11.05 10.80 -14.94
C TYR A 29 -9.67 11.35 -15.28
N PHE A 30 -8.89 10.55 -16.02
CA PHE A 30 -7.61 10.96 -16.55
C PHE A 30 -7.71 11.07 -18.07
N ALA A 31 -7.26 12.19 -18.61
CA ALA A 31 -7.20 12.42 -20.05
C ALA A 31 -5.74 12.49 -20.49
N THR A 32 -5.42 11.90 -21.64
CA THR A 32 -4.14 12.13 -22.29
C THR A 32 -4.07 13.57 -22.77
N GLU A 33 -2.90 14.19 -22.66
CA GLU A 33 -2.67 15.54 -23.13
C GLU A 33 -3.01 15.67 -24.62
N SER A 34 -3.74 16.73 -24.97
CA SER A 34 -4.16 17.08 -26.33
C SER A 34 -4.18 18.59 -26.45
N ASP A 35 -3.92 19.09 -27.66
CA ASP A 35 -3.90 20.54 -27.94
C ASP A 35 -5.23 21.20 -27.51
N GLU A 36 -6.35 20.51 -27.69
CA GLU A 36 -7.66 21.00 -27.26
C GLU A 36 -7.81 21.07 -25.74
N LEU A 37 -7.26 20.11 -25.00
CA LEU A 37 -7.29 20.08 -23.54
C LEU A 37 -6.41 21.18 -22.94
N GLU A 38 -5.25 21.45 -23.54
CA GLU A 38 -4.36 22.54 -23.13
C GLU A 38 -5.04 23.91 -23.27
N ILE A 39 -5.74 24.14 -24.39
CA ILE A 39 -6.53 25.35 -24.61
C ILE A 39 -7.62 25.49 -23.54
N MET A 40 -8.38 24.41 -23.28
CA MET A 40 -9.42 24.44 -22.24
C MET A 40 -8.83 24.71 -20.84
N TYR A 41 -7.69 24.11 -20.51
CA TYR A 41 -7.00 24.33 -19.24
C TYR A 41 -6.52 25.77 -19.10
N ALA A 42 -5.93 26.35 -20.14
CA ALA A 42 -5.51 27.74 -20.15
C ALA A 42 -6.70 28.70 -19.93
N GLU A 43 -7.82 28.49 -20.64
CA GLU A 43 -9.05 29.27 -20.45
C GLU A 43 -9.60 29.16 -19.02
N LEU A 44 -9.66 27.95 -18.44
CA LEU A 44 -10.12 27.73 -17.07
C LEU A 44 -9.20 28.39 -16.04
N ARG A 45 -7.89 28.35 -16.27
CA ARG A 45 -6.88 28.97 -15.40
C ARG A 45 -6.98 30.50 -15.40
N GLU A 46 -7.17 31.12 -16.56
CA GLU A 46 -7.42 32.57 -16.67
C GLU A 46 -8.69 32.98 -15.93
N LEU A 47 -9.76 32.19 -16.06
CA LEU A 47 -11.02 32.41 -15.32
C LEU A 47 -10.81 32.29 -13.80
N SER A 48 -10.04 31.29 -13.34
CA SER A 48 -9.71 31.11 -11.92
C SER A 48 -8.95 32.30 -11.35
N HIS A 49 -7.92 32.80 -12.05
CA HIS A 49 -7.14 33.96 -11.61
C HIS A 49 -7.96 35.27 -11.55
N GLY A 50 -9.06 35.36 -12.30
CA GLY A 50 -10.02 36.47 -12.19
C GLY A 50 -10.85 36.45 -10.91
N ILE A 51 -11.09 35.26 -10.34
CA ILE A 51 -11.97 35.03 -9.18
C ILE A 51 -11.22 35.20 -7.85
N ASP A 52 -9.93 34.86 -7.78
CA ASP A 52 -9.09 35.02 -6.58
C ASP A 52 -8.96 36.48 -6.10
N LYS A 53 -9.28 37.46 -6.95
CA LYS A 53 -9.33 38.89 -6.57
C LYS A 53 -10.60 39.27 -5.79
N SER A 54 -11.61 38.41 -5.75
CA SER A 54 -12.83 38.59 -4.97
C SER A 54 -12.87 37.58 -3.83
N ASN A 55 -12.49 38.01 -2.63
CA ASN A 55 -12.46 37.22 -1.38
C ASN A 55 -13.83 36.62 -1.01
N GLY A 56 -14.26 35.53 -1.66
CA GLY A 56 -15.54 34.86 -1.39
C GLY A 56 -15.45 33.33 -1.49
N PRO A 57 -16.25 32.57 -0.72
CA PRO A 57 -16.14 31.11 -0.57
C PRO A 57 -16.76 30.32 -1.74
N SER A 58 -16.60 30.80 -2.98
CA SER A 58 -17.41 30.37 -4.14
C SER A 58 -16.62 29.77 -5.31
N LEU A 59 -15.45 29.19 -5.06
CA LEU A 59 -14.64 28.58 -6.11
C LEU A 59 -15.38 27.40 -6.78
N LEU A 60 -15.94 26.47 -6.00
CA LEU A 60 -16.63 25.30 -6.56
C LEU A 60 -17.94 25.68 -7.27
N ASP A 61 -18.80 26.48 -6.64
CA ASP A 61 -20.08 26.89 -7.24
C ASP A 61 -19.90 27.74 -8.50
N SER A 62 -18.84 28.56 -8.57
CA SER A 62 -18.54 29.35 -9.77
C SER A 62 -17.96 28.50 -10.89
N ILE A 63 -17.09 27.52 -10.59
CA ILE A 63 -16.54 26.57 -11.58
C ILE A 63 -17.64 25.66 -12.16
N PHE A 64 -18.60 25.21 -11.34
CA PHE A 64 -19.77 24.46 -11.83
C PHE A 64 -20.77 25.36 -12.60
N SER A 65 -20.69 26.68 -12.42
CA SER A 65 -21.50 27.66 -13.17
C SER A 65 -20.87 28.10 -14.51
N THR A 66 -19.56 27.92 -14.71
CA THR A 66 -18.85 28.39 -15.91
C THR A 66 -18.71 27.30 -16.97
N GLY A 67 -19.37 27.54 -18.11
CA GLY A 67 -18.88 27.25 -19.46
C GLY A 67 -18.76 25.79 -19.90
N TYR A 68 -18.02 24.93 -19.21
CA TYR A 68 -17.64 23.61 -19.73
C TYR A 68 -18.33 22.49 -18.97
N ARG A 69 -19.07 21.63 -19.68
CA ARG A 69 -19.62 20.37 -19.13
C ARG A 69 -18.97 19.19 -19.83
N ALA A 70 -18.30 18.35 -19.06
CA ALA A 70 -17.81 17.07 -19.51
C ALA A 70 -18.94 16.02 -19.41
N TYR A 71 -19.21 15.35 -20.53
CA TYR A 71 -20.12 14.23 -20.63
C TYR A 71 -19.33 13.00 -21.05
N VAL A 72 -19.50 11.90 -20.34
CA VAL A 72 -18.88 10.61 -20.64
C VAL A 72 -19.97 9.68 -21.15
N ASP A 73 -19.88 9.28 -22.42
CA ASP A 73 -20.87 8.43 -23.08
C ASP A 73 -20.55 6.95 -22.84
N THR A 74 -20.55 6.51 -21.58
CA THR A 74 -20.24 5.12 -21.22
C THR A 74 -21.20 4.54 -20.20
N PRO A 75 -21.45 3.21 -20.26
CA PRO A 75 -22.18 2.54 -19.22
C PRO A 75 -21.43 2.69 -17.90
N ASN A 76 -22.17 2.91 -16.80
CA ASN A 76 -21.61 3.02 -15.47
C ASN A 76 -20.69 1.82 -15.19
N ALA A 77 -19.56 2.05 -14.51
CA ALA A 77 -18.68 0.97 -14.09
C ALA A 77 -19.41 0.05 -13.11
N HIS A 78 -19.28 -1.27 -13.28
CA HIS A 78 -19.90 -2.27 -12.39
C HIS A 78 -18.82 -3.23 -11.88
N PRO A 79 -18.96 -3.79 -10.67
CA PRO A 79 -18.07 -4.82 -10.17
C PRO A 79 -17.99 -6.05 -11.10
N MET A 80 -16.79 -6.53 -11.39
CA MET A 80 -16.54 -7.76 -12.13
C MET A 80 -16.67 -8.96 -11.18
N GLN A 81 -17.54 -9.92 -11.52
CA GLN A 81 -17.78 -11.11 -10.69
C GLN A 81 -16.81 -12.27 -10.97
N ASN A 82 -16.35 -12.43 -12.21
CA ASN A 82 -15.50 -13.55 -12.63
C ASN A 82 -14.19 -12.99 -13.20
N VAL A 83 -13.17 -12.90 -12.35
CA VAL A 83 -11.81 -12.53 -12.74
C VAL A 83 -10.93 -13.76 -12.60
N ASP A 84 -10.36 -14.21 -13.72
CA ASP A 84 -9.49 -15.38 -13.77
C ASP A 84 -8.02 -14.96 -13.85
N LEU A 85 -7.19 -15.55 -13.00
CA LEU A 85 -5.75 -15.53 -13.08
C LEU A 85 -5.25 -16.70 -13.90
N ILE A 86 -4.41 -16.44 -14.88
CA ILE A 86 -3.87 -17.48 -15.77
C ILE A 86 -2.38 -17.65 -15.48
N ASN A 87 -1.92 -18.87 -15.28
CA ASN A 87 -0.50 -19.17 -15.19
C ASN A 87 -0.08 -20.02 -16.40
N ILE A 88 1.12 -19.76 -16.91
CA ILE A 88 1.72 -20.49 -18.04
C ILE A 88 2.96 -21.21 -17.52
N GLU A 89 2.97 -22.54 -17.65
CA GLU A 89 4.07 -23.41 -17.24
C GLU A 89 4.69 -24.04 -18.48
N GLY A 90 5.95 -23.74 -18.78
CA GLY A 90 6.74 -24.36 -19.84
C GLY A 90 7.79 -25.31 -19.27
N ARG A 91 7.94 -26.50 -19.83
CA ARG A 91 8.94 -27.49 -19.39
C ARG A 91 9.98 -27.73 -20.48
N LEU A 92 11.26 -27.68 -20.10
CA LEU A 92 12.36 -28.06 -20.97
C LEU A 92 12.57 -29.57 -20.89
N ILE A 93 12.15 -30.30 -21.93
CA ILE A 93 12.21 -31.77 -21.98
C ILE A 93 12.97 -32.20 -23.23
N VAL A 94 13.92 -33.13 -23.07
CA VAL A 94 14.70 -33.71 -24.18
C VAL A 94 14.16 -35.07 -24.60
N SER A 95 13.80 -35.90 -23.61
CA SER A 95 13.37 -37.27 -23.81
C SER A 95 12.07 -37.53 -23.05
N GLN A 96 12.16 -38.09 -21.85
CA GLN A 96 11.04 -38.34 -20.95
C GLN A 96 11.18 -37.47 -19.70
N TYR A 97 10.04 -36.99 -19.21
CA TYR A 97 9.99 -36.25 -17.97
C TYR A 97 10.19 -37.21 -16.80
N ASP A 98 11.31 -37.08 -16.09
CA ASP A 98 11.59 -37.82 -14.87
C ASP A 98 11.26 -36.95 -13.66
N ALA A 99 10.17 -37.25 -12.97
CA ALA A 99 9.71 -36.50 -11.81
C ALA A 99 10.65 -36.58 -10.60
N LYS A 100 11.57 -37.57 -10.54
CA LYS A 100 12.52 -37.71 -9.42
C LYS A 100 13.78 -36.87 -9.60
N LYS A 101 14.00 -36.34 -10.80
CA LYS A 101 15.18 -35.56 -11.13
C LYS A 101 15.08 -34.17 -10.48
N PRO A 102 16.16 -33.65 -9.90
CA PRO A 102 16.15 -32.34 -9.25
C PRO A 102 15.64 -31.26 -10.21
N THR A 103 14.74 -30.39 -9.72
CA THR A 103 14.03 -29.41 -10.54
C THR A 103 14.41 -27.99 -10.16
N VAL A 104 14.73 -27.18 -11.16
CA VAL A 104 14.93 -25.72 -11.05
C VAL A 104 13.77 -25.01 -11.73
N ILE A 105 13.15 -24.06 -11.04
CA ILE A 105 12.02 -23.28 -11.57
C ILE A 105 12.47 -21.83 -11.77
N LEU A 106 12.28 -21.28 -12.97
CA LEU A 106 12.39 -19.85 -13.24
C LEU A 106 10.98 -19.26 -13.26
N ALA A 107 10.70 -18.30 -12.39
CA ALA A 107 9.38 -17.68 -12.27
C ALA A 107 9.44 -16.17 -12.54
N ALA A 108 8.42 -15.64 -13.21
CA ALA A 108 8.20 -14.19 -13.34
C ALA A 108 6.71 -13.88 -13.46
N HIS A 109 6.25 -12.80 -12.83
CA HIS A 109 4.88 -12.35 -12.98
C HIS A 109 4.72 -11.40 -14.18
N TYR A 110 3.62 -11.53 -14.93
CA TYR A 110 3.40 -10.80 -16.18
C TYR A 110 2.39 -9.65 -16.11
N ASP A 111 1.83 -9.38 -14.94
CA ASP A 111 0.93 -8.26 -14.71
C ASP A 111 1.68 -7.00 -14.26
N ALA A 112 1.04 -5.86 -14.47
CA ALA A 112 1.50 -4.53 -14.04
C ALA A 112 0.39 -3.80 -13.29
N GLY A 113 0.76 -2.82 -12.46
CA GLY A 113 -0.16 -2.08 -11.59
C GLY A 113 0.07 -0.58 -11.67
N GLY A 114 -0.92 0.19 -11.24
CA GLY A 114 -0.92 1.65 -11.19
C GLY A 114 -2.34 2.17 -10.92
N ALA A 115 -2.49 3.46 -10.62
CA ALA A 115 -3.81 4.06 -10.34
C ALA A 115 -4.72 4.04 -11.57
N ILE A 116 -4.15 4.00 -12.78
CA ILE A 116 -4.88 3.98 -14.05
C ILE A 116 -4.60 2.64 -14.75
N PRO A 117 -5.49 1.63 -14.64
CA PRO A 117 -5.19 0.30 -15.13
C PRO A 117 -5.05 0.21 -16.67
N SER A 118 -5.57 1.18 -17.42
CA SER A 118 -5.36 1.33 -18.87
C SER A 118 -4.01 1.92 -19.26
N LEU A 119 -3.20 2.35 -18.29
CA LEU A 119 -1.85 2.86 -18.49
C LEU A 119 -0.80 2.04 -17.71
N ALA A 120 -1.20 0.93 -17.10
CA ALA A 120 -0.28 0.05 -16.39
C ALA A 120 0.51 -0.83 -17.36
N TYR A 121 1.61 -0.31 -17.92
CA TYR A 121 2.48 -1.03 -18.85
C TYR A 121 3.56 -1.86 -18.15
N GLY A 122 4.17 -1.33 -17.08
CA GLY A 122 5.11 -2.03 -16.19
C GLY A 122 6.41 -2.49 -16.84
N ALA A 123 7.11 -1.65 -17.59
CA ALA A 123 8.27 -2.09 -18.37
C ALA A 123 9.36 -2.72 -17.51
N ASN A 124 9.77 -2.07 -16.42
CA ASN A 124 10.70 -2.68 -15.47
C ASN A 124 9.97 -3.53 -14.41
N SER A 125 8.68 -3.30 -14.18
CA SER A 125 7.83 -4.03 -13.23
C SER A 125 6.60 -4.67 -13.89
N ASN A 126 6.70 -5.81 -14.58
CA ASN A 126 7.91 -6.63 -14.74
C ASN A 126 8.09 -7.17 -16.18
N ALA A 127 7.96 -6.32 -17.22
CA ALA A 127 8.22 -6.79 -18.59
C ALA A 127 9.68 -7.22 -18.80
N ALA A 128 10.63 -6.53 -18.19
CA ALA A 128 12.04 -6.88 -18.24
C ALA A 128 12.34 -8.27 -17.66
N GLY A 129 11.75 -8.64 -16.52
CA GLY A 129 11.91 -9.98 -15.95
C GLY A 129 11.36 -11.09 -16.85
N ILE A 130 10.20 -10.85 -17.49
CA ILE A 130 9.64 -11.77 -18.49
C ILE A 130 10.57 -11.89 -19.70
N ALA A 131 11.10 -10.78 -20.21
CA ALA A 131 12.02 -10.79 -21.35
C ALA A 131 13.29 -11.61 -21.05
N VAL A 132 13.86 -11.46 -19.84
CA VAL A 132 14.98 -12.31 -19.37
C VAL A 132 14.57 -13.78 -19.34
N LEU A 133 13.40 -14.12 -18.76
CA LEU A 133 12.89 -15.48 -18.69
C LEU A 133 12.75 -16.11 -20.08
N LEU A 134 12.14 -15.40 -21.02
CA LEU A 134 11.90 -15.85 -22.39
C LEU A 134 13.22 -16.05 -23.17
N GLU A 135 14.17 -15.13 -23.02
CA GLU A 135 15.50 -15.25 -23.64
C GLU A 135 16.30 -16.41 -23.06
N THR A 136 16.28 -16.58 -21.73
CA THR A 136 16.92 -17.72 -21.07
C THR A 136 16.30 -19.04 -21.52
N ALA A 137 14.96 -19.12 -21.62
CA ALA A 137 14.28 -20.32 -22.09
C ALA A 137 14.65 -20.65 -23.55
N ARG A 138 14.71 -19.65 -24.43
CA ARG A 138 15.14 -19.81 -25.81
C ARG A 138 16.60 -20.26 -25.91
N MET A 139 17.53 -19.64 -25.18
CA MET A 139 18.95 -20.02 -25.23
C MET A 139 19.19 -21.42 -24.65
N LEU A 140 18.54 -21.79 -23.54
CA LEU A 140 18.64 -23.15 -22.99
C LEU A 140 18.07 -24.19 -23.96
N SER A 141 16.96 -23.89 -24.66
CA SER A 141 16.41 -24.80 -25.67
C SER A 141 17.37 -25.06 -26.84
N GLN A 142 18.23 -24.09 -27.17
CA GLN A 142 19.22 -24.23 -28.24
C GLN A 142 20.42 -25.10 -27.84
N LEU A 143 20.74 -25.17 -26.54
CA LEU A 143 21.84 -25.95 -25.99
C LEU A 143 21.49 -27.43 -25.78
N VAL A 144 20.20 -27.71 -25.64
CA VAL A 144 19.68 -29.03 -25.35
C VAL A 144 19.59 -29.85 -26.64
N ASP A 145 20.24 -31.01 -26.63
CA ASP A 145 20.19 -32.01 -27.72
C ASP A 145 20.24 -33.42 -27.11
N SER A 146 20.04 -34.47 -27.91
CA SER A 146 20.09 -35.86 -27.43
C SER A 146 21.44 -36.23 -26.79
N LYS A 147 22.51 -35.48 -27.10
CA LYS A 147 23.85 -35.62 -26.51
C LYS A 147 24.05 -34.75 -25.28
N ASN A 148 23.36 -33.62 -25.18
CA ASN A 148 23.52 -32.62 -24.14
C ASN A 148 22.22 -32.52 -23.32
N VAL A 149 22.04 -33.47 -22.41
CA VAL A 149 20.87 -33.52 -21.53
C VAL A 149 21.21 -32.83 -20.21
N PRO A 150 20.42 -31.85 -19.74
CA PRO A 150 20.67 -31.21 -18.45
C PRO A 150 20.46 -32.22 -17.32
N LYS A 151 21.22 -32.13 -16.22
CA LYS A 151 21.09 -32.91 -14.97
C LYS A 151 19.84 -32.56 -14.16
N HIS A 152 19.28 -31.39 -14.38
CA HIS A 152 18.11 -30.90 -13.67
C HIS A 152 16.94 -30.76 -14.64
N ASN A 153 15.71 -30.92 -14.15
CA ASN A 153 14.53 -30.46 -14.85
C ASN A 153 14.46 -28.94 -14.77
N ILE A 154 14.12 -28.27 -15.87
CA ILE A 154 13.98 -26.81 -15.90
C ILE A 154 12.54 -26.46 -16.27
N ILE A 155 11.87 -25.75 -15.37
CA ILE A 155 10.48 -25.28 -15.55
C ILE A 155 10.48 -23.76 -15.60
N PHE A 156 9.77 -23.20 -16.56
CA PHE A 156 9.53 -21.77 -16.73
C PHE A 156 8.08 -21.48 -16.34
N LEU A 157 7.88 -20.62 -15.35
CA LEU A 157 6.57 -20.31 -14.78
C LEU A 157 6.28 -18.81 -14.95
N LEU A 158 5.26 -18.48 -15.74
CA LEU A 158 4.72 -17.12 -15.84
C LEU A 158 3.42 -17.02 -15.06
N THR A 159 3.36 -16.11 -14.09
CA THR A 159 2.24 -16.00 -13.14
C THR A 159 1.45 -14.70 -13.33
N GLY A 160 0.13 -14.78 -13.15
CA GLY A 160 -0.74 -13.61 -13.10
C GLY A 160 -0.92 -13.08 -11.68
N GLY A 161 -1.31 -11.81 -11.51
CA GLY A 161 -1.63 -11.26 -10.19
C GLY A 161 -0.43 -11.08 -9.26
N GLY A 162 0.78 -10.86 -9.79
CA GLY A 162 1.96 -10.42 -9.06
C GLY A 162 1.72 -9.17 -8.21
N LYS A 163 1.00 -8.19 -8.75
CA LYS A 163 0.65 -6.93 -8.05
C LYS A 163 -0.40 -7.09 -6.95
N PHE A 164 -1.04 -8.25 -6.90
CA PHE A 164 -2.02 -8.60 -5.87
C PHE A 164 -1.40 -9.63 -4.93
N ASN A 165 -0.24 -9.29 -4.38
CA ASN A 165 0.51 -10.13 -3.44
C ASN A 165 0.89 -11.51 -4.05
N TYR A 166 1.29 -11.55 -5.32
CA TYR A 166 1.69 -12.78 -6.02
C TYR A 166 0.62 -13.89 -5.97
N LEU A 167 -0.63 -13.51 -6.20
CA LEU A 167 -1.78 -14.42 -6.07
C LEU A 167 -1.73 -15.57 -7.08
N GLY A 168 -1.23 -15.37 -8.30
CA GLY A 168 -1.09 -16.46 -9.28
C GLY A 168 -0.10 -17.52 -8.81
N SER A 169 1.03 -17.11 -8.24
CA SER A 169 2.05 -18.02 -7.68
C SER A 169 1.48 -18.77 -6.47
N LYS A 170 0.71 -18.09 -5.62
CA LYS A 170 -0.05 -18.72 -4.53
C LYS A 170 -1.01 -19.80 -5.03
N ARG A 171 -1.83 -19.49 -6.04
CA ARG A 171 -2.80 -20.44 -6.62
C ARG A 171 -2.13 -21.64 -7.27
N TRP A 172 -0.99 -21.43 -7.93
CA TRP A 172 -0.18 -22.51 -8.46
C TRP A 172 0.36 -23.42 -7.35
N LEU A 173 0.86 -22.85 -6.24
CA LEU A 173 1.34 -23.62 -5.09
C LEU A 173 0.22 -24.41 -4.42
N GLU A 174 -0.95 -23.79 -4.19
CA GLU A 174 -2.14 -24.46 -3.64
C GLU A 174 -2.53 -25.66 -4.53
N MET A 175 -2.67 -25.45 -5.84
CA MET A 175 -2.99 -26.51 -6.80
C MET A 175 -1.96 -27.65 -6.79
N MET A 176 -0.65 -27.34 -6.73
CA MET A 176 0.40 -28.34 -6.72
C MET A 176 0.45 -29.12 -5.40
N SER A 177 0.11 -28.48 -4.28
CA SER A 177 0.05 -29.15 -2.98
C SER A 177 -1.16 -30.09 -2.81
N GLU A 178 -2.22 -29.88 -3.60
CA GLU A 178 -3.40 -30.75 -3.61
C GLU A 178 -3.23 -31.98 -4.52
N ASP A 179 -2.41 -31.87 -5.57
CA ASP A 179 -2.15 -32.95 -6.53
C ASP A 179 -1.01 -33.87 -6.08
N THR A 180 -1.21 -35.19 -6.11
CA THR A 180 -0.16 -36.18 -5.80
C THR A 180 1.07 -36.01 -6.69
N ALA A 181 0.89 -35.66 -7.96
CA ALA A 181 1.99 -35.38 -8.87
C ALA A 181 2.73 -34.07 -8.51
N GLY A 182 2.02 -33.09 -7.97
CA GLY A 182 2.58 -31.82 -7.53
C GLY A 182 3.36 -31.93 -6.22
N ILE A 183 2.91 -32.77 -5.27
CA ILE A 183 3.67 -33.08 -4.05
C ILE A 183 5.02 -33.72 -4.41
N ALA A 184 5.03 -34.68 -5.33
CA ALA A 184 6.27 -35.30 -5.81
C ALA A 184 7.20 -34.28 -6.50
N LEU A 185 6.63 -33.30 -7.21
CA LEU A 185 7.40 -32.18 -7.76
C LEU A 185 8.03 -31.35 -6.64
N PHE A 186 7.31 -30.99 -5.59
CA PHE A 186 7.82 -30.18 -4.47
C PHE A 186 9.03 -30.81 -3.80
N ASP A 187 9.01 -32.13 -3.60
CA ASP A 187 10.15 -32.87 -3.05
C ASP A 187 11.38 -32.86 -3.97
N SER A 188 11.16 -32.71 -5.28
CA SER A 188 12.24 -32.62 -6.28
C SER A 188 12.77 -31.20 -6.52
N ILE A 189 12.10 -30.15 -6.04
CA ILE A 189 12.50 -28.76 -6.29
C ILE A 189 13.78 -28.44 -5.51
N GLU A 190 14.87 -28.17 -6.23
CA GLU A 190 16.15 -27.79 -5.65
C GLU A 190 16.26 -26.27 -5.48
N GLN A 191 15.69 -25.48 -6.42
CA GLN A 191 15.69 -24.02 -6.35
C GLN A 191 14.59 -23.39 -7.22
N VAL A 192 13.90 -22.39 -6.68
CA VAL A 192 13.05 -21.45 -7.43
C VAL A 192 13.77 -20.11 -7.59
N ILE A 193 13.84 -19.58 -8.80
CA ILE A 193 14.50 -18.32 -9.14
C ILE A 193 13.43 -17.38 -9.70
N ASN A 194 13.06 -16.37 -8.92
CA ASN A 194 12.09 -15.36 -9.31
C ASN A 194 12.81 -14.19 -9.98
N LEU A 195 12.31 -13.72 -11.12
CA LEU A 195 12.93 -12.63 -11.89
C LEU A 195 12.07 -11.39 -11.79
N GLU A 196 12.63 -10.29 -11.30
CA GLU A 196 11.92 -9.00 -11.23
C GLU A 196 12.89 -7.83 -11.45
N GLY A 197 12.48 -6.80 -12.20
CA GLY A 197 13.22 -5.54 -12.21
C GLY A 197 14.62 -5.63 -12.83
N LEU A 198 14.78 -6.38 -13.92
CA LEU A 198 16.08 -6.65 -14.55
C LEU A 198 16.41 -5.71 -15.73
N GLY A 199 15.63 -4.64 -15.92
CA GLY A 199 15.71 -3.74 -17.06
C GLY A 199 16.40 -2.41 -16.82
N ALA A 200 16.55 -1.98 -15.57
CA ALA A 200 17.25 -0.76 -15.19
C ALA A 200 18.20 -1.04 -14.02
N ASN A 201 19.41 -0.49 -14.08
CA ASN A 201 20.44 -0.70 -13.06
C ASN A 201 21.34 0.52 -12.99
N GLU A 202 21.30 1.22 -11.86
CA GLU A 202 22.10 2.43 -11.64
C GLU A 202 23.56 2.10 -11.30
N GLU A 203 23.83 0.92 -10.71
CA GLU A 203 25.12 0.56 -10.11
C GLU A 203 25.84 -0.61 -10.80
N ASN A 204 25.30 -1.13 -11.91
CA ASN A 204 25.78 -2.36 -12.59
C ASN A 204 25.84 -3.60 -11.67
N CYS A 205 25.08 -3.59 -10.57
CA CYS A 205 24.99 -4.65 -9.56
C CYS A 205 23.74 -5.52 -9.77
N LEU A 206 23.85 -6.84 -9.61
CA LEU A 206 22.70 -7.74 -9.52
C LEU A 206 22.51 -8.16 -8.06
N TYR A 207 21.28 -8.05 -7.56
CA TYR A 207 20.93 -8.42 -6.21
C TYR A 207 20.22 -9.76 -6.18
N PHE A 208 20.72 -10.65 -5.34
CA PHE A 208 20.17 -11.96 -5.04
C PHE A 208 19.45 -11.90 -3.70
N HIS A 209 18.13 -11.66 -3.75
CA HIS A 209 17.27 -11.51 -2.57
C HIS A 209 16.86 -12.87 -2.04
N VAL A 210 17.11 -13.12 -0.76
CA VAL A 210 16.84 -14.39 -0.10
C VAL A 210 16.20 -14.22 1.27
N SER A 211 15.26 -15.10 1.59
CA SER A 211 14.66 -15.18 2.93
C SER A 211 15.49 -16.00 3.92
N ARG A 212 16.37 -16.87 3.41
CA ARG A 212 17.28 -17.72 4.16
C ARG A 212 18.63 -17.69 3.46
N LEU A 213 19.71 -17.48 4.21
CA LEU A 213 21.05 -17.44 3.63
C LEU A 213 21.42 -18.80 3.01
N PRO A 214 22.00 -18.82 1.79
CA PRO A 214 22.51 -20.03 1.18
C PRO A 214 23.59 -20.68 2.05
N LYS A 215 23.43 -21.97 2.38
CA LYS A 215 24.45 -22.74 3.09
C LYS A 215 25.54 -23.20 2.12
N GLU A 216 26.76 -23.38 2.60
CA GLU A 216 27.85 -23.92 1.78
C GLU A 216 27.50 -25.29 1.19
N GLY A 217 27.88 -25.50 -0.08
CA GLY A 217 27.57 -26.73 -0.83
C GLY A 217 26.16 -26.82 -1.41
N THR A 218 25.22 -25.97 -1.00
CA THR A 218 23.86 -25.97 -1.57
C THR A 218 23.84 -25.49 -3.02
N PHE A 219 22.80 -25.86 -3.78
CA PHE A 219 22.57 -25.34 -5.14
C PHE A 219 22.55 -23.82 -5.17
N SER A 220 21.86 -23.20 -4.20
CA SER A 220 21.74 -21.74 -4.11
C SER A 220 23.10 -21.05 -3.98
N GLN A 221 24.02 -21.60 -3.18
CA GLN A 221 25.38 -21.06 -3.04
C GLN A 221 26.23 -21.27 -4.31
N ARG A 222 26.09 -22.43 -4.97
CA ARG A 222 26.73 -22.71 -6.26
C ARG A 222 26.18 -21.76 -7.35
N LEU A 223 24.89 -21.48 -7.34
CA LEU A 223 24.22 -20.51 -8.20
C LEU A 223 24.75 -19.10 -8.01
N LEU A 224 24.89 -18.64 -6.77
CA LEU A 224 25.46 -17.33 -6.48
C LEU A 224 26.89 -17.21 -7.02
N SER A 225 27.71 -18.24 -6.83
CA SER A 225 29.10 -18.28 -7.33
C SER A 225 29.14 -18.28 -8.86
N ALA A 226 28.26 -19.05 -9.51
CA ALA A 226 28.13 -19.10 -10.96
C ALA A 226 27.65 -17.76 -11.54
N LEU A 227 26.69 -17.09 -10.89
CA LEU A 227 26.22 -15.75 -11.26
C LEU A 227 27.34 -14.72 -11.15
N GLY A 228 28.12 -14.74 -10.07
CA GLY A 228 29.27 -13.85 -9.88
C GLY A 228 30.33 -14.00 -10.97
N LEU A 229 30.58 -15.22 -11.44
CA LEU A 229 31.47 -15.51 -12.55
C LEU A 229 30.86 -15.07 -13.89
N ALA A 230 29.62 -15.48 -14.17
CA ALA A 230 28.91 -15.14 -15.41
C ALA A 230 28.76 -13.62 -15.60
N SER A 231 28.55 -12.86 -14.52
CA SER A 231 28.49 -11.40 -14.53
C SER A 231 29.79 -10.76 -15.01
N LYS A 232 30.94 -11.37 -14.68
CA LYS A 232 32.28 -10.95 -15.16
C LYS A 232 32.54 -11.34 -16.62
N LEU A 233 32.02 -12.49 -17.06
CA LEU A 233 32.17 -12.96 -18.45
C LEU A 233 31.32 -12.19 -19.46
N HIS A 234 30.24 -11.56 -19.01
CA HIS A 234 29.37 -10.74 -19.84
C HIS A 234 29.38 -9.26 -19.40
N PRO A 235 30.51 -8.55 -19.51
CA PRO A 235 30.60 -7.14 -19.13
C PRO A 235 29.80 -6.26 -20.09
N LEU A 236 29.33 -5.11 -19.60
CA LEU A 236 28.76 -4.07 -20.45
C LEU A 236 29.91 -3.15 -20.92
N SER A 237 30.08 -2.98 -22.23
CA SER A 237 31.25 -2.35 -22.85
C SER A 237 31.54 -0.89 -22.45
N ASN A 238 30.60 -0.21 -21.77
CA ASN A 238 30.63 1.24 -21.55
C ASN A 238 30.59 1.66 -20.06
N LEU A 239 30.76 0.73 -19.11
CA LEU A 239 30.70 1.04 -17.68
C LEU A 239 32.08 0.88 -17.02
N THR A 240 32.46 1.88 -16.23
CA THR A 240 33.70 1.88 -15.43
C THR A 240 33.59 1.01 -14.17
N ALA A 241 32.36 0.73 -13.73
CA ALA A 241 32.06 -0.09 -12.56
C ALA A 241 32.13 -1.59 -12.90
N PHE A 242 32.92 -2.34 -12.14
CA PHE A 242 33.00 -3.79 -12.25
C PHE A 242 31.63 -4.43 -11.94
N PRO A 243 31.18 -5.40 -12.74
CA PRO A 243 29.90 -6.06 -12.49
C PRO A 243 29.98 -6.89 -11.20
N THR A 244 29.08 -6.63 -10.27
CA THR A 244 29.00 -7.32 -8.97
C THR A 244 27.67 -8.06 -8.82
N VAL A 245 27.69 -9.09 -7.98
CA VAL A 245 26.48 -9.81 -7.55
C VAL A 245 26.47 -9.79 -6.02
N GLU A 246 25.46 -9.17 -5.44
CA GLU A 246 25.33 -8.99 -3.99
C GLU A 246 24.15 -9.80 -3.45
N VAL A 247 24.30 -10.32 -2.23
CA VAL A 247 23.22 -11.06 -1.55
C VAL A 247 22.52 -10.12 -0.59
N VAL A 248 21.21 -10.00 -0.74
CA VAL A 248 20.36 -9.23 0.17
C VAL A 248 19.50 -10.23 0.94
N HIS A 249 19.75 -10.33 2.25
CA HIS A 249 18.99 -11.22 3.12
C HIS A 249 17.97 -10.45 3.95
N LYS A 250 16.70 -10.82 3.82
CA LYS A 250 15.60 -10.28 4.61
C LYS A 250 14.67 -11.41 5.03
N LYS A 251 14.50 -11.59 6.34
CA LYS A 251 13.54 -12.56 6.87
C LYS A 251 12.10 -12.14 6.53
N ILE A 252 11.24 -13.12 6.23
CA ILE A 252 9.83 -12.90 5.91
C ILE A 252 9.10 -12.52 7.21
N ASN A 253 8.36 -11.42 7.16
CA ASN A 253 7.49 -11.02 8.26
C ASN A 253 6.11 -11.65 8.07
N LEU A 254 5.79 -12.70 8.84
CA LEU A 254 4.51 -13.43 8.74
C LEU A 254 3.29 -12.59 9.16
N ASN A 255 3.52 -11.51 9.92
CA ASN A 255 2.48 -10.59 10.38
C ASN A 255 2.13 -9.53 9.33
N GLN A 256 2.96 -9.36 8.30
CA GLN A 256 2.68 -8.45 7.20
C GLN A 256 1.84 -9.16 6.14
N TYR A 257 0.78 -8.47 5.71
CA TYR A 257 -0.08 -8.94 4.64
C TYR A 257 0.64 -8.87 3.28
N ASP A 258 1.31 -7.76 2.98
CA ASP A 258 1.99 -7.52 1.71
C ASP A 258 3.39 -8.16 1.69
N LEU A 259 3.62 -9.06 0.73
CA LEU A 259 4.94 -9.62 0.46
C LEU A 259 5.75 -8.68 -0.43
N ALA A 260 7.02 -8.48 -0.07
CA ALA A 260 7.88 -7.56 -0.81
C ALA A 260 8.34 -8.16 -2.14
N TRP A 261 8.52 -9.48 -2.19
CA TRP A 261 9.06 -10.22 -3.33
C TRP A 261 8.32 -11.54 -3.57
N GLU A 262 8.33 -12.01 -4.81
CA GLU A 262 7.64 -13.26 -5.19
C GLU A 262 8.24 -14.49 -4.49
N HIS A 263 9.56 -14.51 -4.25
CA HIS A 263 10.23 -15.63 -3.56
C HIS A 263 9.68 -15.86 -2.15
N GLU A 264 9.19 -14.81 -1.47
CA GLU A 264 8.61 -14.95 -0.13
C GLU A 264 7.38 -15.88 -0.16
N ARG A 265 6.63 -15.89 -1.27
CA ARG A 265 5.48 -16.78 -1.46
C ARG A 265 5.89 -18.25 -1.53
N PHE A 266 6.97 -18.56 -2.25
CA PHE A 266 7.51 -19.92 -2.35
C PHE A 266 8.16 -20.37 -1.03
N ALA A 267 8.78 -19.44 -0.30
CA ALA A 267 9.42 -19.72 0.98
C ALA A 267 8.42 -20.08 2.09
N LEU A 268 7.17 -19.58 2.02
CA LEU A 268 6.07 -20.00 2.89
C LEU A 268 5.74 -21.50 2.76
N TYR A 269 6.02 -22.10 1.60
CA TYR A 269 5.91 -23.55 1.34
C TYR A 269 7.24 -24.29 1.59
N HIS A 270 8.18 -23.65 2.28
CA HIS A 270 9.50 -24.21 2.62
C HIS A 270 10.39 -24.59 1.43
N LEU A 271 10.13 -24.02 0.25
CA LEU A 271 10.95 -24.22 -0.93
C LEU A 271 12.21 -23.35 -0.87
N HIS A 272 13.32 -23.86 -1.41
CA HIS A 272 14.53 -23.05 -1.64
C HIS A 272 14.25 -22.06 -2.77
N THR A 273 14.35 -20.76 -2.48
CA THR A 273 13.89 -19.73 -3.40
C THR A 273 14.66 -18.43 -3.23
N ALA A 274 14.76 -17.65 -4.30
CA ALA A 274 15.43 -16.36 -4.34
C ALA A 274 14.87 -15.48 -5.44
N THR A 275 14.85 -14.16 -5.25
CA THR A 275 14.55 -13.20 -6.33
C THR A 275 15.84 -12.59 -6.86
N LEU A 276 16.08 -12.70 -8.16
CA LEU A 276 17.13 -11.98 -8.87
C LEU A 276 16.56 -10.67 -9.42
N SER A 277 17.13 -9.55 -9.00
CA SER A 277 16.73 -8.21 -9.48
C SER A 277 17.92 -7.27 -9.64
N ALA A 278 17.71 -6.14 -10.30
CA ALA A 278 18.67 -5.04 -10.31
C ALA A 278 18.35 -3.96 -9.26
N TRP A 279 17.49 -4.29 -8.29
CA TRP A 279 17.05 -3.39 -7.23
C TRP A 279 17.65 -3.80 -5.89
N SER A 280 18.25 -2.85 -5.17
CA SER A 280 18.84 -3.11 -3.85
C SER A 280 17.77 -3.45 -2.79
N SER A 281 16.54 -2.95 -2.96
CA SER A 281 15.40 -3.27 -2.11
C SER A 281 14.10 -3.21 -2.90
N SER A 282 13.02 -3.76 -2.33
CA SER A 282 11.68 -3.75 -2.94
C SER A 282 11.10 -2.34 -3.19
N THR A 283 11.68 -1.32 -2.55
CA THR A 283 11.27 0.10 -2.61
C THR A 283 12.28 0.98 -3.34
N SER A 284 13.45 0.47 -3.73
CA SER A 284 14.48 1.31 -4.39
C SER A 284 14.02 1.80 -5.76
N TYR A 285 13.22 1.01 -6.47
CA TYR A 285 12.63 1.41 -7.74
C TYR A 285 11.27 2.09 -7.53
N GLN A 286 11.26 3.42 -7.60
CA GLN A 286 10.08 4.25 -7.30
C GLN A 286 8.90 3.99 -8.26
N LEU A 287 9.19 3.59 -9.51
CA LEU A 287 8.17 3.36 -10.53
C LEU A 287 7.54 1.96 -10.46
N ARG A 288 7.94 1.10 -9.51
CA ARG A 288 7.51 -0.31 -9.43
C ARG A 288 5.99 -0.50 -9.50
N ASN A 289 5.21 0.42 -8.93
CA ASN A 289 3.74 0.36 -8.90
C ASN A 289 3.09 1.60 -9.54
N SER A 290 3.75 2.21 -10.52
CA SER A 290 3.30 3.45 -11.15
C SER A 290 2.91 3.27 -12.62
N VAL A 291 1.93 4.04 -13.07
CA VAL A 291 1.62 4.19 -14.52
C VAL A 291 2.76 4.80 -15.33
N LEU A 292 3.74 5.42 -14.66
CA LEU A 292 4.92 5.99 -15.33
C LEU A 292 5.96 4.95 -15.71
N ASP A 293 5.84 3.69 -15.26
CA ASP A 293 6.71 2.58 -15.68
C ASP A 293 6.34 2.08 -17.10
N GLY A 294 6.54 2.93 -18.09
CA GLY A 294 6.50 2.57 -19.52
C GLY A 294 7.87 2.11 -20.03
N GLY A 295 7.93 1.49 -21.21
CA GLY A 295 9.18 0.98 -21.79
C GLY A 295 9.40 1.55 -23.18
N PRO A 296 10.65 1.70 -23.66
CA PRO A 296 10.92 2.27 -24.97
C PRO A 296 10.25 1.44 -26.07
N LEU A 297 9.74 2.09 -27.11
CA LEU A 297 9.55 1.46 -28.42
C LEU A 297 10.90 1.58 -29.14
N TRP A 298 11.62 0.46 -29.28
CA TRP A 298 12.94 0.41 -29.95
C TRP A 298 12.90 0.96 -31.40
N SER A 299 11.71 1.17 -31.97
CA SER A 299 11.51 1.76 -33.31
C SER A 299 11.32 3.30 -33.30
N PRO A 300 12.17 4.07 -34.00
CA PRO A 300 12.03 5.53 -34.16
C PRO A 300 10.80 5.98 -34.99
N LYS A 301 9.99 5.05 -35.52
CA LYS A 301 8.85 5.36 -36.41
C LYS A 301 7.48 5.20 -35.75
N SER A 302 7.41 4.72 -34.51
CA SER A 302 6.13 4.52 -33.84
C SER A 302 5.74 5.76 -33.06
N ALA A 303 4.50 6.23 -33.22
CA ALA A 303 3.97 7.33 -32.42
C ALA A 303 4.06 6.98 -30.93
N SER A 304 4.50 7.93 -30.11
CA SER A 304 4.75 7.74 -28.69
C SER A 304 3.48 7.40 -27.93
N HIS A 305 3.42 6.22 -27.30
CA HIS A 305 2.33 5.81 -26.41
C HIS A 305 2.88 5.68 -24.98
N GLY A 306 2.65 6.69 -24.14
CA GLY A 306 3.00 6.65 -22.70
C GLY A 306 4.33 7.31 -22.32
N TYR A 307 4.50 7.50 -21.01
CA TYR A 307 5.71 8.07 -20.39
C TYR A 307 6.78 6.97 -20.24
N TRP A 308 8.03 7.29 -20.58
CA TRP A 308 9.06 6.28 -20.89
C TRP A 308 9.97 6.02 -19.68
N GLY A 309 9.85 4.84 -19.08
CA GLY A 309 10.68 4.36 -17.98
C GLY A 309 12.13 4.02 -18.43
N PRO A 310 13.05 3.86 -17.46
CA PRO A 310 14.50 3.80 -17.68
C PRO A 310 15.04 2.47 -18.23
N VAL A 311 14.20 1.62 -18.82
CA VAL A 311 14.59 0.27 -19.22
C VAL A 311 15.56 0.28 -20.39
N LEU A 312 16.69 -0.40 -20.24
CA LEU A 312 17.75 -0.52 -21.25
C LEU A 312 17.75 -1.94 -21.84
N PRO A 313 17.39 -2.13 -23.13
CA PRO A 313 17.34 -3.47 -23.73
C PRO A 313 18.70 -4.21 -23.70
N ARG A 314 19.81 -3.48 -23.83
CA ARG A 314 21.18 -4.03 -23.67
C ARG A 314 21.43 -4.66 -22.30
N LEU A 315 20.80 -4.13 -21.25
CA LEU A 315 20.93 -4.63 -19.89
C LEU A 315 20.08 -5.89 -19.69
N VAL A 316 18.87 -5.91 -20.24
CA VAL A 316 18.02 -7.11 -20.28
C VAL A 316 18.74 -8.25 -21.00
N ALA A 317 19.33 -7.98 -22.17
CA ALA A 317 20.13 -8.95 -22.91
C ALA A 317 21.35 -9.44 -22.10
N LYS A 318 22.07 -8.54 -21.42
CA LYS A 318 23.17 -8.91 -20.51
C LYS A 318 22.67 -9.86 -19.43
N ASN A 319 21.61 -9.47 -18.71
CA ASN A 319 21.10 -10.23 -17.57
C ASN A 319 20.57 -11.61 -17.99
N ALA A 320 19.96 -11.73 -19.18
CA ALA A 320 19.59 -13.00 -19.77
C ALA A 320 20.80 -13.90 -20.03
N ARG A 321 21.89 -13.36 -20.60
CA ARG A 321 23.14 -14.12 -20.82
C ARG A 321 23.77 -14.56 -19.50
N VAL A 322 23.87 -13.66 -18.52
CA VAL A 322 24.42 -13.95 -17.18
C VAL A 322 23.66 -15.08 -16.49
N LEU A 323 22.33 -15.01 -16.46
CA LEU A 323 21.50 -16.03 -15.86
C LEU A 323 21.63 -17.38 -16.60
N THR A 324 21.62 -17.34 -17.93
CA THR A 324 21.74 -18.55 -18.76
C THR A 324 23.09 -19.22 -18.55
N GLU A 325 24.18 -18.46 -18.59
CA GLU A 325 25.55 -18.95 -18.36
C GLU A 325 25.69 -19.60 -16.98
N ALA A 326 25.13 -18.97 -15.93
CA ALA A 326 25.14 -19.51 -14.58
C ALA A 326 24.35 -20.83 -14.49
N LEU A 327 23.19 -20.91 -15.13
CA LEU A 327 22.39 -22.15 -15.16
C LEU A 327 23.07 -23.24 -15.97
N VAL A 328 23.69 -22.93 -17.11
CA VAL A 328 24.39 -23.90 -17.94
C VAL A 328 25.51 -24.58 -17.16
N ARG A 329 26.31 -23.79 -16.43
CA ARG A 329 27.42 -24.29 -15.60
C ARG A 329 26.98 -25.23 -14.47
N LEU A 330 25.75 -25.10 -13.98
CA LEU A 330 25.24 -25.90 -12.87
C LEU A 330 24.43 -27.10 -13.34
N THR A 331 23.73 -26.93 -14.45
CA THR A 331 22.76 -27.91 -14.94
C THR A 331 23.36 -28.86 -15.96
N PHE A 332 24.46 -28.53 -16.64
CA PHE A 332 25.10 -29.42 -17.62
C PHE A 332 26.40 -30.04 -17.06
N ASP A 333 26.79 -31.21 -17.60
CA ASP A 333 28.08 -31.85 -17.31
C ASP A 333 29.22 -31.11 -18.01
N ILE A 334 29.79 -30.13 -17.32
CA ILE A 334 31.04 -29.46 -17.67
C ILE A 334 32.05 -29.90 -16.60
N ASP A 335 33.24 -30.37 -17.00
CA ASP A 335 34.17 -31.19 -16.21
C ASP A 335 34.14 -30.94 -14.68
N ALA A 336 33.89 -32.02 -13.92
CA ALA A 336 33.56 -32.03 -12.49
C ALA A 336 34.66 -31.49 -11.54
N ALA A 337 35.81 -31.06 -12.06
CA ALA A 337 36.95 -30.60 -11.27
C ALA A 337 36.82 -29.14 -10.80
N ALA A 338 36.04 -28.28 -11.48
CA ALA A 338 35.65 -26.96 -10.99
C ALA A 338 34.65 -26.25 -11.94
N PRO A 339 33.36 -26.08 -11.57
CA PRO A 339 32.41 -25.28 -12.37
C PRO A 339 32.81 -23.79 -12.49
N THR A 340 33.84 -23.36 -11.73
CA THR A 340 34.40 -22.00 -11.67
C THR A 340 35.76 -21.85 -12.36
N SER A 341 36.35 -22.90 -12.95
CA SER A 341 37.72 -22.84 -13.49
C SER A 341 37.82 -22.44 -14.96
N GLU A 342 36.75 -22.55 -15.74
CA GLU A 342 36.79 -22.16 -17.16
C GLU A 342 36.50 -20.66 -17.33
N GLU A 343 37.52 -19.92 -17.77
CA GLU A 343 37.50 -18.47 -18.01
C GLU A 343 36.79 -18.05 -19.30
N PHE A 344 36.17 -18.98 -20.05
CA PHE A 344 35.48 -18.68 -21.31
C PHE A 344 33.95 -18.78 -21.14
N PRO A 345 33.17 -17.89 -21.78
CA PRO A 345 31.70 -17.96 -21.77
C PRO A 345 31.18 -19.07 -22.69
N PHE A 346 30.22 -19.88 -22.21
CA PHE A 346 29.50 -20.86 -23.04
C PHE A 346 28.40 -20.20 -23.88
N VAL A 347 27.76 -19.17 -23.34
CA VAL A 347 26.73 -18.39 -24.03
C VAL A 347 27.40 -17.32 -24.89
N ASP A 348 27.25 -17.43 -26.21
CA ASP A 348 27.80 -16.42 -27.11
C ASP A 348 27.03 -15.09 -26.96
N PRO A 349 27.70 -13.92 -26.90
CA PRO A 349 27.04 -12.62 -26.86
C PRO A 349 26.04 -12.36 -28.00
N SER A 350 26.18 -13.02 -29.14
CA SER A 350 25.26 -12.94 -30.28
C SER A 350 23.93 -13.66 -30.04
N TRP A 351 23.84 -14.54 -29.05
CA TRP A 351 22.63 -15.32 -28.80
C TRP A 351 21.50 -14.45 -28.29
N SER A 352 21.76 -13.52 -27.37
CA SER A 352 20.79 -12.50 -26.94
C SER A 352 21.41 -11.13 -27.15
N THR A 353 20.75 -10.28 -27.92
CA THR A 353 21.25 -8.97 -28.33
C THR A 353 20.35 -7.85 -27.84
N GLU A 354 20.82 -6.60 -27.91
CA GLU A 354 19.99 -5.44 -27.60
C GLU A 354 18.72 -5.40 -28.48
N THR A 355 18.81 -5.85 -29.73
CA THR A 355 17.67 -5.87 -30.66
C THR A 355 16.66 -6.97 -30.32
N SER A 356 17.10 -8.16 -29.89
CA SER A 356 16.19 -9.25 -29.50
C SER A 356 15.45 -8.92 -28.20
N ALA A 357 16.19 -8.43 -27.20
CA ALA A 357 15.61 -7.96 -25.95
C ALA A 357 14.68 -6.75 -26.15
N GLY A 358 15.05 -5.82 -27.04
CA GLY A 358 14.21 -4.67 -27.40
C GLY A 358 12.90 -5.09 -28.05
N ALA A 359 12.94 -6.05 -28.99
CA ALA A 359 11.72 -6.56 -29.62
C ALA A 359 10.77 -7.26 -28.63
N LEU A 360 11.32 -7.99 -27.65
CA LEU A 360 10.52 -8.60 -26.59
C LEU A 360 9.91 -7.53 -25.67
N LEU A 361 10.69 -6.51 -25.28
CA LEU A 361 10.18 -5.40 -24.49
C LEU A 361 9.05 -4.66 -25.23
N ASP A 362 9.25 -4.30 -26.50
CA ASP A 362 8.24 -3.67 -27.36
C ASP A 362 6.95 -4.51 -27.43
N PHE A 363 7.09 -5.83 -27.56
CA PHE A 363 5.96 -6.76 -27.57
C PHE A 363 5.21 -6.78 -26.23
N LEU A 364 5.93 -6.83 -25.12
CA LEU A 364 5.36 -6.88 -23.77
C LEU A 364 4.73 -5.54 -23.34
N THR A 365 5.23 -4.41 -23.86
CA THR A 365 4.72 -3.07 -23.55
C THR A 365 3.79 -2.52 -24.63
N LEU A 366 3.42 -3.32 -25.66
CA LEU A 366 2.50 -2.90 -26.71
C LEU A 366 1.08 -2.62 -26.17
N SER A 367 0.67 -3.34 -25.13
CA SER A 367 -0.63 -3.22 -24.49
C SER A 367 -0.49 -3.12 -22.97
N PRO A 368 -1.35 -2.35 -22.28
CA PRO A 368 -1.38 -2.32 -20.81
C PRO A 368 -1.67 -3.72 -20.24
N ARG A 369 -1.01 -4.05 -19.13
CA ARG A 369 -0.99 -5.39 -18.50
C ARG A 369 -1.63 -5.41 -17.11
N SER A 370 -2.62 -4.58 -16.87
CA SER A 370 -3.39 -4.67 -15.62
C SER A 370 -4.19 -5.97 -15.57
N THR A 371 -4.30 -6.57 -14.38
CA THR A 371 -5.05 -7.83 -14.18
C THR A 371 -6.49 -7.72 -14.69
N GLN A 372 -7.12 -6.55 -14.55
CA GLN A 372 -8.46 -6.27 -15.08
C GLN A 372 -8.54 -6.46 -16.60
N LEU A 373 -7.59 -5.89 -17.35
CA LEU A 373 -7.58 -5.98 -18.81
C LEU A 373 -7.22 -7.37 -19.30
N LEU A 374 -6.29 -8.05 -18.61
CA LEU A 374 -5.86 -9.40 -18.92
C LEU A 374 -6.96 -10.45 -18.68
N SER A 375 -7.91 -10.17 -17.78
CA SER A 375 -9.00 -11.07 -17.43
C SER A 375 -10.27 -10.87 -18.26
N MET A 376 -10.33 -9.82 -19.10
CA MET A 376 -11.53 -9.52 -19.88
C MET A 376 -11.67 -10.50 -21.06
N PRO A 377 -12.79 -11.23 -21.19
CA PRO A 377 -13.01 -12.11 -22.32
C PRO A 377 -13.07 -11.30 -23.63
N SER A 378 -12.46 -11.81 -24.69
CA SER A 378 -12.45 -11.21 -26.03
C SER A 378 -13.82 -11.31 -26.72
N ASN A 379 -14.90 -10.88 -26.08
CA ASN A 379 -16.26 -10.99 -26.59
C ASN A 379 -16.81 -9.62 -27.03
N ARG A 380 -16.60 -9.29 -28.30
CA ARG A 380 -17.51 -8.41 -29.05
C ARG A 380 -18.22 -9.23 -30.12
N PRO A 381 -19.56 -9.43 -30.05
CA PRO A 381 -20.30 -10.02 -31.16
C PRO A 381 -20.30 -9.04 -32.35
N GLY A 382 -19.82 -9.46 -33.52
CA GLY A 382 -20.09 -8.76 -34.79
C GLY A 382 -19.02 -7.80 -35.33
N ARG A 383 -17.84 -7.66 -34.71
CA ARG A 383 -16.67 -6.99 -35.33
C ARG A 383 -15.55 -8.01 -35.50
N LYS A 384 -14.94 -8.09 -36.70
CA LYS A 384 -13.68 -8.82 -36.92
C LYS A 384 -12.74 -8.50 -35.78
N ALA A 385 -12.26 -9.53 -35.07
CA ALA A 385 -11.33 -9.40 -33.96
C ALA A 385 -10.24 -8.38 -34.35
N SER A 386 -10.22 -7.23 -33.67
CA SER A 386 -9.07 -6.34 -33.81
C SER A 386 -7.86 -7.12 -33.35
N LYS A 387 -6.81 -7.14 -34.18
CA LYS A 387 -5.60 -7.98 -34.11
C LYS A 387 -4.72 -7.87 -32.85
N GLY A 388 -5.20 -7.34 -31.74
CA GLY A 388 -4.40 -7.19 -30.53
C GLY A 388 -5.24 -7.39 -29.30
N ASN A 389 -4.77 -8.29 -28.44
CA ASN A 389 -4.97 -8.38 -26.98
C ASN A 389 -5.38 -9.78 -26.53
N ASP A 390 -4.53 -10.75 -26.83
CA ASP A 390 -4.34 -11.86 -25.89
C ASP A 390 -2.83 -12.03 -25.70
N LEU A 391 -2.27 -11.18 -24.83
CA LEU A 391 -0.85 -11.24 -24.43
C LEU A 391 -0.50 -12.63 -23.91
N ILE A 392 -1.42 -13.24 -23.16
CA ILE A 392 -1.25 -14.56 -22.54
C ILE A 392 -1.13 -15.62 -23.62
N HIS A 393 -2.02 -15.63 -24.61
CA HIS A 393 -1.91 -16.53 -25.76
C HIS A 393 -0.63 -16.28 -26.58
N SER A 394 -0.21 -15.03 -26.72
CA SER A 394 1.02 -14.69 -27.45
C SER A 394 2.28 -15.17 -26.69
N LEU A 395 2.31 -15.05 -25.36
CA LEU A 395 3.35 -15.61 -24.49
C LEU A 395 3.38 -17.13 -24.55
N GLU A 396 2.21 -17.76 -24.52
CA GLU A 396 2.06 -19.21 -24.69
C GLU A 396 2.65 -19.66 -26.03
N GLN A 397 2.23 -19.02 -27.14
CA GLN A 397 2.73 -19.35 -28.47
C GLN A 397 4.25 -19.14 -28.59
N TYR A 398 4.77 -18.09 -27.97
CA TYR A 398 6.20 -17.83 -27.94
C TYR A 398 6.94 -18.96 -27.20
N LEU A 399 6.50 -19.35 -26.01
CA LEU A 399 7.10 -20.49 -25.27
C LEU A 399 6.98 -21.81 -26.04
N ARG A 400 5.83 -22.08 -26.68
CA ARG A 400 5.61 -23.29 -27.50
C ARG A 400 6.51 -23.35 -28.73
N SER A 401 7.07 -22.23 -29.18
CA SER A 401 7.96 -22.22 -30.35
C SER A 401 9.29 -22.92 -30.10
N PHE A 402 9.72 -23.06 -28.83
CA PHE A 402 10.98 -23.69 -28.46
C PHE A 402 10.90 -24.64 -27.25
N LEU A 403 9.79 -24.65 -26.50
CA LEU A 403 9.52 -25.65 -25.45
C LEU A 403 8.51 -26.68 -25.93
N PRO A 404 8.77 -27.99 -25.76
CA PRO A 404 7.89 -29.05 -26.23
C PRO A 404 6.58 -29.13 -25.43
N GLU A 405 6.63 -28.86 -24.12
CA GLU A 405 5.46 -28.92 -23.24
C GLU A 405 5.19 -27.55 -22.62
N VAL A 406 4.01 -27.00 -22.91
CA VAL A 406 3.50 -25.76 -22.30
C VAL A 406 2.07 -26.00 -21.84
N ARG A 407 1.82 -25.80 -20.54
CA ARG A 407 0.54 -25.97 -19.87
C ARG A 407 0.02 -24.63 -19.38
N ILE A 408 -1.27 -24.38 -19.62
CA ILE A 408 -1.98 -23.24 -19.05
C ILE A 408 -2.86 -23.73 -17.91
N THR A 409 -2.83 -23.02 -16.79
CA THR A 409 -3.73 -23.23 -15.66
C THR A 409 -4.52 -21.96 -15.38
N ARG A 410 -5.81 -22.09 -15.11
CA ARG A 410 -6.71 -20.97 -14.84
C ARG A 410 -7.22 -21.08 -13.40
N HIS A 411 -7.14 -19.98 -12.67
CA HIS A 411 -7.46 -19.89 -11.25
C HIS A 411 -8.43 -18.73 -11.05
N HIS A 412 -9.46 -18.88 -10.22
CA HIS A 412 -10.29 -17.73 -9.88
C HIS A 412 -9.53 -16.79 -8.94
N PHE A 413 -9.71 -15.48 -9.14
CA PHE A 413 -9.14 -14.45 -8.27
C PHE A 413 -9.66 -14.61 -6.84
N ALA A 414 -10.97 -14.56 -6.65
CA ALA A 414 -11.61 -14.87 -5.37
C ALA A 414 -11.89 -16.38 -5.25
N LYS A 415 -11.60 -16.99 -4.09
CA LYS A 415 -12.06 -18.36 -3.81
C LYS A 415 -13.59 -18.35 -3.78
N LYS A 416 -14.23 -19.20 -4.59
CA LYS A 416 -15.67 -19.45 -4.44
C LYS A 416 -15.89 -20.05 -3.06
N GLN A 417 -16.66 -19.38 -2.20
CA GLN A 417 -17.17 -20.03 -0.99
C GLN A 417 -17.93 -21.28 -1.43
N PRO A 418 -17.74 -22.44 -0.77
CA PRO A 418 -18.49 -23.63 -1.10
C PRO A 418 -19.98 -23.30 -0.92
N THR A 419 -20.69 -23.26 -2.05
CA THR A 419 -22.13 -23.05 -2.04
C THR A 419 -22.75 -24.25 -1.34
N VAL A 420 -23.46 -23.99 -0.23
CA VAL A 420 -24.38 -24.96 0.35
C VAL A 420 -25.42 -25.24 -0.73
N VAL A 421 -25.32 -26.40 -1.37
CA VAL A 421 -26.32 -26.86 -2.32
C VAL A 421 -27.58 -27.19 -1.53
N GLU A 422 -28.50 -26.23 -1.44
CA GLU A 422 -29.90 -26.52 -1.15
C GLU A 422 -30.44 -27.35 -2.31
N GLY A 423 -30.61 -28.65 -2.04
CA GLY A 423 -31.21 -29.56 -2.98
C GLY A 423 -32.70 -29.25 -3.16
N ASN A 424 -33.14 -29.11 -4.41
CA ASN A 424 -34.39 -29.77 -4.77
C ASN A 424 -34.50 -30.20 -6.24
N SER A 425 -34.68 -31.51 -6.37
CA SER A 425 -35.48 -32.23 -7.37
C SER A 425 -34.83 -32.77 -8.67
N LYS A 426 -34.57 -34.08 -8.59
CA LYS A 426 -35.07 -35.18 -9.45
C LYS A 426 -34.26 -35.66 -10.67
N THR A 427 -33.77 -36.88 -10.45
CA THR A 427 -33.62 -38.07 -11.32
C THR A 427 -32.29 -38.35 -12.02
N PRO A 428 -31.90 -39.66 -12.11
CA PRO A 428 -30.51 -40.07 -11.96
C PRO A 428 -29.96 -40.82 -13.20
N THR A 429 -28.64 -40.71 -13.44
CA THR A 429 -27.92 -41.75 -14.20
C THR A 429 -26.48 -41.91 -13.70
N LYS A 430 -26.24 -43.11 -13.18
CA LYS A 430 -25.03 -43.76 -12.68
C LYS A 430 -23.70 -43.40 -13.38
N SER A 431 -22.65 -43.19 -12.58
CA SER A 431 -21.56 -44.20 -12.44
C SER A 431 -20.56 -43.86 -11.33
N VAL A 432 -20.57 -44.75 -10.32
CA VAL A 432 -19.45 -45.33 -9.54
C VAL A 432 -18.63 -44.43 -8.60
N GLN A 433 -18.82 -44.73 -7.32
CA GLN A 433 -18.04 -44.35 -6.15
C GLN A 433 -16.63 -44.98 -6.17
N HIS A 434 -15.64 -44.23 -5.69
CA HIS A 434 -14.57 -44.80 -4.87
C HIS A 434 -14.29 -43.85 -3.70
N GLU A 435 -14.41 -44.39 -2.49
CA GLU A 435 -14.16 -43.71 -1.22
C GLU A 435 -12.69 -43.27 -1.07
N PRO A 436 -12.40 -42.12 -0.44
CA PRO A 436 -11.04 -41.81 -0.01
C PRO A 436 -10.74 -42.55 1.30
N GLY A 437 -9.94 -43.60 1.17
CA GLY A 437 -9.26 -44.23 2.29
C GLY A 437 -8.27 -43.26 2.94
N SER A 438 -8.27 -43.27 4.26
CA SER A 438 -7.37 -42.50 5.11
C SER A 438 -5.90 -42.73 4.78
N VAL A 439 -5.20 -41.66 4.38
CA VAL A 439 -3.75 -41.57 4.55
C VAL A 439 -3.48 -40.26 5.30
N ALA A 440 -3.04 -40.40 6.54
CA ALA A 440 -2.52 -39.32 7.35
C ALA A 440 -1.08 -38.99 6.91
N ALA A 441 -0.85 -37.74 6.48
CA ALA A 441 0.42 -37.01 6.28
C ALA A 441 0.11 -35.88 5.28
N THR A 442 0.49 -34.60 5.37
CA THR A 442 1.56 -33.89 6.10
C THR A 442 1.38 -32.38 5.85
N ALA A 443 1.85 -31.55 6.78
CA ALA A 443 2.07 -30.10 6.70
C ALA A 443 0.84 -29.16 6.71
N SER A 444 0.69 -28.44 7.82
CA SER A 444 -0.17 -27.27 8.01
C SER A 444 0.09 -26.21 6.93
N MET A 445 -0.91 -25.96 6.09
CA MET A 445 -0.89 -24.88 5.10
C MET A 445 -0.68 -23.50 5.75
N PRO A 446 0.03 -22.57 5.12
CA PRO A 446 0.33 -21.24 5.67
C PRO A 446 -0.88 -20.28 5.71
N THR A 447 -2.11 -20.78 5.56
CA THR A 447 -3.35 -19.98 5.45
C THR A 447 -3.70 -19.20 6.72
N LEU A 448 -3.06 -19.50 7.85
CA LEU A 448 -3.28 -18.83 9.13
C LEU A 448 -2.43 -17.55 9.32
N SER A 449 -1.34 -17.37 8.56
CA SER A 449 -0.53 -16.15 8.66
C SER A 449 -1.17 -14.98 7.90
N ALA A 450 -0.88 -13.75 8.32
CA ALA A 450 -1.35 -12.56 7.60
C ALA A 450 -0.83 -12.55 6.15
N ALA A 451 0.42 -12.96 5.96
CA ALA A 451 1.05 -13.17 4.65
C ALA A 451 0.32 -14.19 3.77
N GLY A 452 -0.40 -15.15 4.38
CA GLY A 452 -1.16 -16.20 3.71
C GLY A 452 -2.59 -15.83 3.31
N ARG A 453 -3.08 -14.62 3.60
CA ARG A 453 -4.46 -14.19 3.26
C ARG A 453 -4.62 -13.86 1.76
N ASP A 454 -5.86 -13.88 1.26
CA ASP A 454 -6.19 -13.47 -0.11
C ASP A 454 -6.47 -11.95 -0.16
N PRO A 455 -6.15 -11.26 -1.27
CA PRO A 455 -6.44 -9.84 -1.43
C PRO A 455 -7.93 -9.56 -1.58
N GLU A 456 -8.42 -8.64 -0.75
CA GLU A 456 -9.78 -8.10 -0.82
C GLU A 456 -9.83 -6.96 -1.84
N VAL A 457 -9.84 -7.31 -3.13
CA VAL A 457 -9.90 -6.33 -4.22
C VAL A 457 -11.14 -6.60 -5.09
N VAL A 458 -11.90 -5.53 -5.34
CA VAL A 458 -13.02 -5.55 -6.29
C VAL A 458 -12.60 -4.85 -7.58
N PHE A 459 -12.67 -5.59 -8.68
CA PHE A 459 -12.39 -5.04 -10.00
C PHE A 459 -13.65 -4.44 -10.63
N TYR A 460 -13.49 -3.41 -11.45
CA TYR A 460 -14.60 -2.72 -12.11
C TYR A 460 -14.49 -2.83 -13.63
N THR A 461 -15.63 -2.82 -14.30
CA THR A 461 -15.74 -2.75 -15.77
C THR A 461 -15.47 -1.32 -16.27
N GLY A 462 -15.28 -1.16 -17.59
CA GLY A 462 -15.12 0.16 -18.21
C GLY A 462 -13.69 0.73 -18.18
N VAL A 463 -12.70 -0.12 -17.92
CA VAL A 463 -11.27 0.27 -17.80
C VAL A 463 -10.66 0.69 -19.14
N SER A 464 -11.21 0.26 -20.28
CA SER A 464 -10.70 0.66 -21.59
C SER A 464 -10.80 2.17 -21.81
N PRO A 465 -9.84 2.83 -22.50
CA PRO A 465 -9.88 4.25 -22.78
C PRO A 465 -11.25 4.70 -23.35
N GLN A 466 -11.83 5.72 -22.74
CA GLN A 466 -13.16 6.24 -23.05
C GLN A 466 -13.07 7.60 -23.72
N LYS A 467 -14.08 7.96 -24.51
CA LYS A 467 -14.18 9.29 -25.13
C LYS A 467 -14.97 10.22 -24.22
N ILE A 468 -14.32 11.29 -23.76
CA ILE A 468 -14.98 12.38 -23.01
C ILE A 468 -15.38 13.46 -24.03
N ILE A 469 -16.65 13.86 -24.00
CA ILE A 469 -17.16 14.97 -24.82
C ILE A 469 -17.35 16.18 -23.92
N VAL A 470 -16.60 17.24 -24.18
CA VAL A 470 -16.72 18.48 -23.42
C VAL A 470 -17.51 19.50 -24.24
N TYR A 471 -18.63 19.97 -23.69
CA TYR A 471 -19.46 21.00 -24.31
C TYR A 471 -19.20 22.35 -23.67
N ARG A 472 -18.99 23.39 -24.51
CA ARG A 472 -19.04 24.78 -24.08
C ARG A 472 -20.49 25.26 -24.09
N LEU A 473 -21.10 25.37 -22.92
CA LEU A 473 -22.38 26.02 -22.70
C LEU A 473 -22.25 27.52 -22.98
N LYS A 474 -23.18 28.04 -23.79
CA LYS A 474 -23.38 29.48 -23.91
C LYS A 474 -23.88 30.02 -22.57
N SER A 475 -23.27 31.12 -22.13
CA SER A 475 -23.60 31.78 -20.86
C SER A 475 -25.10 32.06 -20.74
N SER A 476 -25.66 31.97 -19.53
CA SER A 476 -27.01 32.41 -19.16
C SER A 476 -27.31 33.87 -19.51
N VAL A 477 -26.27 34.65 -19.82
CA VAL A 477 -26.36 35.99 -20.43
C VAL A 477 -27.11 35.95 -21.77
N PHE A 478 -27.05 34.87 -22.55
CA PHE A 478 -27.81 34.76 -23.79
C PHE A 478 -29.32 34.78 -23.55
N ASP A 479 -29.81 34.01 -22.56
CA ASP A 479 -31.22 34.00 -22.21
C ASP A 479 -31.67 35.34 -21.62
N LEU A 480 -30.79 36.03 -20.88
CA LEU A 480 -31.05 37.39 -20.40
C LEU A 480 -31.12 38.41 -21.55
N VAL A 481 -30.21 38.32 -22.54
CA VAL A 481 -30.23 39.18 -23.73
C VAL A 481 -31.49 38.92 -24.54
N VAL A 482 -31.88 37.66 -24.74
CA VAL A 482 -33.13 37.29 -25.41
C VAL A 482 -34.33 37.83 -24.63
N ALA A 483 -34.36 37.70 -23.30
CA ALA A 483 -35.43 38.24 -22.46
C ALA A 483 -35.51 39.77 -22.55
N CYS A 484 -34.36 40.47 -22.55
CA CYS A 484 -34.29 41.92 -22.75
C CYS A 484 -34.77 42.33 -24.14
N CYS A 485 -34.39 41.59 -25.20
CA CYS A 485 -34.85 41.85 -26.56
C CYS A 485 -36.37 41.64 -26.70
N VAL A 486 -36.91 40.56 -26.12
CA VAL A 486 -38.35 40.29 -26.10
C VAL A 486 -39.09 41.36 -25.29
N GLY A 487 -38.55 41.76 -24.14
CA GLY A 487 -39.10 42.84 -23.32
C GLY A 487 -39.12 44.18 -24.05
N ALA A 488 -38.02 44.55 -24.71
CA ALA A 488 -37.92 45.77 -25.51
C ALA A 488 -38.87 45.75 -26.71
N TYR A 489 -39.03 44.60 -27.36
CA TYR A 489 -39.97 44.41 -28.46
C TYR A 489 -41.42 44.60 -28.00
N LEU A 490 -41.82 43.95 -26.90
CA LEU A 490 -43.16 44.09 -26.33
C LEU A 490 -43.44 45.51 -25.85
N TYR A 491 -42.45 46.17 -25.25
CA TYR A 491 -42.54 47.58 -24.87
C TYR A 491 -42.71 48.49 -26.08
N GLY A 492 -41.93 48.28 -27.15
CA GLY A 492 -42.07 49.02 -28.41
C GLY A 492 -43.45 48.84 -29.05
N LEU A 493 -43.98 47.62 -29.04
CA LEU A 493 -45.33 47.31 -29.51
C LEU A 493 -46.41 48.05 -28.69
N HIS A 494 -46.25 48.07 -27.37
CA HIS A 494 -47.16 48.80 -26.48
C HIS A 494 -47.16 50.31 -26.78
N VAL A 495 -45.97 50.91 -26.94
CA VAL A 495 -45.84 52.34 -27.29
C VAL A 495 -46.45 52.63 -28.66
N VAL A 496 -46.23 51.78 -29.66
CA VAL A 496 -46.86 51.94 -30.99
C VAL A 496 -48.38 51.89 -30.91
N PHE A 497 -48.95 50.98 -30.11
CA PHE A 497 -50.40 50.93 -29.90
C PHE A 497 -50.95 52.16 -29.17
N GLU A 498 -50.30 52.62 -28.10
CA GLU A 498 -50.73 53.85 -27.40
C GLU A 498 -50.64 55.08 -28.30
N VAL A 499 -49.54 55.25 -29.03
CA VAL A 499 -49.34 56.39 -29.94
C VAL A 499 -50.32 56.32 -31.11
N SER A 500 -50.61 55.13 -31.65
CA SER A 500 -51.60 54.98 -32.73
C SER A 500 -53.03 55.26 -32.25
N VAL A 501 -53.36 54.90 -31.01
CA VAL A 501 -54.66 55.22 -30.38
C VAL A 501 -54.77 56.71 -30.09
N TRP A 502 -53.73 57.35 -29.56
CA TRP A 502 -53.70 58.80 -29.37
C TRP A 502 -53.74 59.58 -30.68
N HIS A 503 -53.02 59.13 -31.71
CA HIS A 503 -53.07 59.76 -33.03
C HIS A 503 -54.44 59.56 -33.69
N TYR A 504 -55.10 58.42 -33.48
CA TYR A 504 -56.49 58.21 -33.92
C TYR A 504 -57.48 59.10 -33.17
N ILE A 505 -57.32 59.25 -31.86
CA ILE A 505 -58.14 60.14 -31.02
C ILE A 505 -57.91 61.61 -31.42
N ASP A 506 -56.67 62.04 -31.63
CA ASP A 506 -56.34 63.41 -32.04
C ASP A 506 -56.81 63.70 -33.48
N THR A 507 -56.70 62.74 -34.40
CA THR A 507 -57.21 62.90 -35.77
C THR A 507 -58.75 62.93 -35.79
N CYS A 508 -59.43 62.18 -34.92
CA CYS A 508 -60.87 62.25 -34.75
C CYS A 508 -61.32 63.54 -34.05
N CYS A 509 -60.54 64.08 -33.11
CA CYS A 509 -60.77 65.39 -32.50
C CYS A 509 -60.51 66.54 -33.49
N TYR A 510 -59.55 66.42 -34.39
CA TYR A 510 -59.22 67.45 -35.38
C TYR A 510 -60.23 67.51 -36.54
N LYS A 511 -60.80 66.36 -36.97
CA LYS A 511 -61.88 66.33 -37.99
C LYS A 511 -63.26 66.70 -37.44
N SER A 512 -63.49 66.56 -36.14
CA SER A 512 -64.73 66.99 -35.50
C SER A 512 -64.56 68.40 -34.94
N GLY A 513 -64.57 69.41 -35.82
CA GLY A 513 -64.53 70.82 -35.43
C GLY A 513 -65.54 71.15 -34.32
N GLY A 514 -65.04 71.27 -33.09
CA GLY A 514 -65.69 71.93 -31.94
C GLY A 514 -67.05 71.41 -31.45
N LYS A 515 -67.65 70.36 -32.02
CA LYS A 515 -68.97 69.85 -31.59
C LYS A 515 -69.06 68.33 -31.72
N GLY A 516 -68.43 67.62 -30.79
CA GLY A 516 -68.38 66.15 -30.78
C GLY A 516 -68.43 65.52 -29.39
N GLY A 517 -68.97 66.21 -28.38
CA GLY A 517 -69.05 65.71 -27.00
C GLY A 517 -70.07 64.58 -26.75
N TYR A 518 -70.77 64.10 -27.78
CA TYR A 518 -71.85 63.11 -27.65
C TYR A 518 -71.67 61.84 -28.50
N PHE A 519 -70.61 61.73 -29.30
CA PHE A 519 -70.36 60.52 -30.12
C PHE A 519 -69.39 59.53 -29.46
N TYR A 520 -68.55 59.99 -28.54
CA TYR A 520 -67.60 59.14 -27.82
C TYR A 520 -68.22 58.25 -26.74
N THR A 521 -69.44 58.57 -26.30
CA THR A 521 -70.17 57.74 -25.32
C THR A 521 -70.68 56.43 -25.95
N VAL A 522 -70.95 56.41 -27.28
CA VAL A 522 -71.53 55.24 -27.95
C VAL A 522 -70.48 54.17 -28.30
N ILE A 523 -69.23 54.57 -28.55
CA ILE A 523 -68.13 53.61 -28.79
C ILE A 523 -67.65 52.97 -27.47
N CYS A 524 -67.60 53.74 -26.37
CA CYS A 524 -67.34 53.18 -25.05
C CYS A 524 -68.45 52.21 -24.60
N PHE A 525 -69.72 52.48 -24.94
CA PHE A 525 -70.82 51.57 -24.64
C PHE A 525 -70.75 50.25 -25.43
N ARG A 526 -70.37 50.26 -26.71
CA ARG A 526 -70.21 49.01 -27.49
C ARG A 526 -69.05 48.12 -27.05
N ILE A 527 -67.99 48.70 -26.47
CA ILE A 527 -66.90 47.92 -25.87
C ILE A 527 -67.32 47.38 -24.50
N MET A 528 -68.12 48.12 -23.73
CA MET A 528 -68.70 47.61 -22.47
C MET A 528 -69.78 46.53 -22.67
N ASP A 529 -70.55 46.59 -23.75
CA ASP A 529 -71.50 45.52 -24.12
C ASP A 529 -70.80 44.22 -24.55
N LEU A 530 -69.55 44.30 -25.06
CA LEU A 530 -68.75 43.11 -25.39
C LEU A 530 -68.16 42.41 -24.16
N ILE A 531 -68.13 43.10 -23.00
CA ILE A 531 -67.51 42.63 -21.75
C ILE A 531 -68.57 42.22 -20.70
N GLY A 532 -69.87 42.35 -21.02
CA GLY A 532 -70.95 41.72 -20.25
C GLY A 532 -71.11 42.26 -18.82
N ALA A 533 -71.19 43.58 -18.65
CA ALA A 533 -71.46 44.20 -17.35
C ALA A 533 -72.72 45.09 -17.41
N HIS A 534 -73.86 44.58 -16.94
CA HIS A 534 -75.06 45.37 -16.66
C HIS A 534 -75.10 45.76 -15.17
N GLY A 535 -75.29 47.04 -14.85
CA GLY A 535 -75.81 47.47 -13.53
C GLY A 535 -75.33 48.79 -12.92
N VAL A 536 -75.91 49.91 -13.39
CA VAL A 536 -76.41 51.12 -12.65
C VAL A 536 -75.55 51.83 -11.57
N ALA A 537 -75.33 53.15 -11.79
CA ALA A 537 -74.68 54.20 -10.95
C ALA A 537 -75.59 54.73 -9.78
N PRO A 538 -75.23 55.74 -8.91
CA PRO A 538 -74.07 56.65 -8.92
C PRO A 538 -73.40 57.06 -7.56
N ILE A 539 -72.15 57.55 -7.68
CA ILE A 539 -71.48 58.68 -6.97
C ILE A 539 -71.53 58.74 -5.41
N CYS A 540 -70.38 58.44 -4.77
CA CYS A 540 -69.66 59.42 -3.91
C CYS A 540 -68.38 58.86 -3.25
N LYS A 541 -67.27 59.56 -3.53
CA LYS A 541 -66.08 59.80 -2.68
C LYS A 541 -65.03 58.69 -2.48
N CYS A 542 -63.77 59.18 -2.65
CA CYS A 542 -62.48 58.67 -2.19
C CYS A 542 -61.69 57.71 -3.10
N ARG A 543 -60.72 58.28 -3.83
CA ARG A 543 -59.40 57.65 -4.12
C ARG A 543 -58.69 57.35 -2.77
N PRO A 544 -57.66 56.46 -2.68
CA PRO A 544 -56.97 55.72 -3.74
C PRO A 544 -56.61 54.26 -3.36
N VAL A 545 -57.13 53.22 -4.03
CA VAL A 545 -56.54 51.87 -3.96
C VAL A 545 -56.78 51.14 -5.28
N LEU A 546 -55.77 51.08 -6.15
CA LEU A 546 -55.74 50.09 -7.23
C LEU A 546 -54.28 49.85 -7.67
N SER A 547 -53.54 49.14 -6.84
CA SER A 547 -52.28 48.45 -7.21
C SER A 547 -52.21 47.04 -6.61
N ARG A 548 -53.37 46.41 -6.39
CA ARG A 548 -53.48 45.01 -5.97
C ARG A 548 -54.77 44.41 -6.53
N LEU A 549 -54.67 43.14 -6.92
CA LEU A 549 -55.70 42.27 -7.50
C LEU A 549 -55.97 42.42 -9.00
N LEU A 550 -55.02 41.93 -9.80
CA LEU A 550 -55.34 41.08 -10.95
C LEU A 550 -54.28 39.98 -11.02
N PHE A 551 -54.46 38.90 -10.26
CA PHE A 551 -53.94 37.56 -10.55
C PHE A 551 -54.56 36.56 -9.56
N THR A 552 -55.84 36.25 -9.74
CA THR A 552 -56.47 35.00 -9.28
C THR A 552 -57.56 34.73 -10.31
N THR A 553 -57.43 33.78 -11.23
CA THR A 553 -57.66 32.34 -11.00
C THR A 553 -57.45 31.65 -12.34
N TYR A 554 -56.73 30.52 -12.39
CA TYR A 554 -57.28 29.22 -12.78
C TYR A 554 -56.26 28.11 -12.40
N PRO A 555 -56.73 26.91 -12.06
CA PRO A 555 -56.06 25.97 -11.15
C PRO A 555 -55.49 24.74 -11.87
N LYS A 556 -54.84 23.89 -11.08
CA LYS A 556 -54.29 22.55 -11.38
C LYS A 556 -52.87 22.56 -11.94
N PHE A 557 -51.91 22.47 -11.04
CA PHE A 557 -50.95 21.38 -10.94
C PHE A 557 -50.22 21.58 -9.59
N TRP A 558 -49.79 20.49 -8.95
CA TRP A 558 -49.14 20.42 -7.62
C TRP A 558 -50.07 20.24 -6.41
N ARG A 559 -50.62 19.02 -6.29
CA ARG A 559 -50.64 18.28 -5.02
C ARG A 559 -49.53 17.24 -5.11
N TYR A 560 -48.53 17.33 -4.24
CA TYR A 560 -47.81 16.24 -3.55
C TYR A 560 -46.85 16.95 -2.59
N SER A 561 -47.28 17.14 -1.35
CA SER A 561 -46.75 16.42 -0.17
C SER A 561 -45.53 17.10 0.44
N LEU A 562 -45.79 18.12 1.27
CA LEU A 562 -44.94 18.45 2.40
C LEU A 562 -45.73 18.06 3.66
N LEU A 563 -45.67 16.77 4.00
CA LEU A 563 -46.11 16.30 5.31
C LEU A 563 -44.86 16.14 6.16
N PHE A 564 -44.75 17.01 7.15
CA PHE A 564 -43.87 16.87 8.30
C PHE A 564 -44.09 15.47 8.91
N ALA A 565 -43.14 14.57 8.69
CA ALA A 565 -42.95 13.38 9.49
C ALA A 565 -41.56 13.50 10.11
N VAL A 566 -41.54 13.87 11.39
CA VAL A 566 -40.41 13.62 12.28
C VAL A 566 -40.28 12.11 12.38
N LEU A 567 -39.49 11.51 11.48
CA LEU A 567 -38.95 10.19 11.67
C LEU A 567 -37.73 10.35 12.58
N THR A 568 -37.93 9.92 13.81
CA THR A 568 -36.91 9.64 14.81
C THR A 568 -35.70 8.97 14.16
N MET A 569 -34.54 9.65 14.17
CA MET A 569 -33.26 9.00 13.94
C MET A 569 -33.06 7.95 15.02
N SER A 570 -33.18 6.69 14.65
CA SER A 570 -32.75 5.55 15.46
C SER A 570 -31.27 5.71 15.77
N ARG A 571 -30.91 5.61 17.06
CA ARG A 571 -29.55 5.79 17.58
C ARG A 571 -28.52 4.94 16.83
N ILE A 572 -27.40 5.57 16.49
CA ILE A 572 -26.19 4.91 15.99
C ILE A 572 -25.71 3.91 17.08
N PRO A 573 -25.43 2.64 16.75
CA PRO A 573 -24.98 1.67 17.74
C PRO A 573 -23.53 1.96 18.17
N HIS A 574 -23.29 1.96 19.48
CA HIS A 574 -21.99 2.23 20.10
C HIS A 574 -21.19 0.95 20.43
N ASP A 575 -21.66 -0.22 20.01
CA ASP A 575 -20.97 -1.49 20.22
C ASP A 575 -21.07 -2.42 19.00
N LEU A 576 -20.11 -3.35 18.90
CA LEU A 576 -19.97 -4.27 17.78
C LEU A 576 -21.21 -5.18 17.62
N LYS A 577 -21.89 -5.45 18.75
CA LYS A 577 -23.10 -6.27 18.80
C LYS A 577 -24.31 -5.53 18.23
N GLY A 578 -24.41 -4.22 18.46
CA GLY A 578 -25.41 -3.35 17.85
C GLY A 578 -25.17 -3.11 16.36
N LEU A 579 -23.92 -3.01 15.93
CA LEU A 579 -23.55 -2.90 14.52
C LEU A 579 -23.90 -4.18 13.73
N LEU A 580 -23.62 -5.35 14.31
CA LEU A 580 -23.96 -6.63 13.68
C LEU A 580 -25.48 -6.80 13.52
N ARG A 581 -26.27 -6.35 14.51
CA ARG A 581 -27.73 -6.39 14.48
C ARG A 581 -28.30 -5.44 13.41
N PHE A 582 -27.72 -4.25 13.28
CA PHE A 582 -28.04 -3.29 12.24
C PHE A 582 -27.76 -3.82 10.83
N CYS A 583 -26.65 -4.55 10.65
CA CYS A 583 -26.32 -5.19 9.37
C CYS A 583 -27.24 -6.38 9.02
N LEU A 584 -27.69 -7.14 10.03
CA LEU A 584 -28.64 -8.24 9.83
C LEU A 584 -30.05 -7.74 9.47
N ASP A 585 -30.50 -6.65 10.10
CA ASP A 585 -31.79 -6.00 9.83
C ASP A 585 -31.82 -5.30 8.45
N ALA A 586 -30.68 -4.83 7.94
CA ALA A 586 -30.57 -4.20 6.62
C ALA A 586 -30.51 -5.21 5.45
N GLY A 587 -30.27 -6.50 5.74
CA GLY A 587 -30.00 -7.53 4.72
C GLY A 587 -31.15 -8.48 4.40
N SER A 588 -32.31 -8.39 5.06
CA SER A 588 -33.38 -9.38 4.94
C SER A 588 -34.77 -8.75 4.76
N ASP A 589 -35.56 -9.24 3.80
CA ASP A 589 -36.99 -8.92 3.70
C ASP A 589 -37.70 -9.27 5.04
N PRO A 590 -38.61 -8.43 5.57
CA PRO A 590 -39.08 -8.48 6.95
C PRO A 590 -40.15 -9.57 7.21
N THR A 591 -39.99 -10.77 6.66
CA THR A 591 -40.98 -11.87 6.83
C THR A 591 -40.40 -13.23 7.23
N SER A 592 -39.10 -13.37 7.48
CA SER A 592 -38.56 -14.61 8.05
C SER A 592 -38.18 -14.41 9.51
N ASP A 593 -38.99 -14.93 10.42
CA ASP A 593 -38.64 -15.10 11.82
C ASP A 593 -37.28 -15.82 11.91
N THR A 594 -36.30 -15.18 12.53
CA THR A 594 -34.99 -15.77 12.80
C THR A 594 -35.15 -16.79 13.92
N GLU A 595 -35.33 -18.07 13.57
CA GLU A 595 -35.30 -19.13 14.57
C GLU A 595 -33.91 -19.22 15.23
N PRO A 596 -33.84 -19.34 16.57
CA PRO A 596 -32.58 -19.52 17.27
C PRO A 596 -31.91 -20.84 16.85
N MET A 597 -30.60 -20.79 16.65
CA MET A 597 -29.79 -21.92 16.17
C MET A 597 -30.01 -23.16 17.05
N ASP A 598 -30.37 -24.27 16.41
CA ASP A 598 -30.59 -25.55 17.06
C ASP A 598 -29.36 -25.97 17.91
N PRO A 599 -29.54 -26.35 19.20
CA PRO A 599 -28.45 -26.61 20.12
C PRO A 599 -27.50 -27.73 19.68
N GLU A 600 -27.98 -28.70 18.90
CA GLU A 600 -27.16 -29.81 18.40
C GLU A 600 -26.23 -29.34 17.26
N ARG A 601 -26.74 -28.50 16.34
CA ARG A 601 -25.91 -27.80 15.35
C ARG A 601 -24.91 -26.84 15.97
N ALA A 602 -25.30 -26.12 17.03
CA ALA A 602 -24.39 -25.23 17.75
C ALA A 602 -23.25 -26.00 18.44
N LEU A 603 -23.56 -27.17 19.02
CA LEU A 603 -22.57 -28.05 19.63
C LEU A 603 -21.62 -28.65 18.59
N TRP A 604 -22.17 -29.15 17.48
CA TRP A 604 -21.37 -29.67 16.37
C TRP A 604 -20.45 -28.59 15.77
N LEU A 605 -20.97 -27.38 15.56
CA LEU A 605 -20.18 -26.26 15.04
C LEU A 605 -19.06 -25.87 16.00
N ARG A 606 -19.33 -25.85 17.32
CA ARG A 606 -18.28 -25.64 18.34
C ARG A 606 -17.22 -26.74 18.29
N GLN A 607 -17.62 -28.01 18.26
CA GLN A 607 -16.69 -29.14 18.23
C GLN A 607 -15.86 -29.15 16.94
N ALA A 608 -16.45 -28.80 15.79
CA ALA A 608 -15.75 -28.68 14.53
C ALA A 608 -14.73 -27.55 14.55
N LEU A 609 -15.10 -26.38 15.10
CA LEU A 609 -14.17 -25.24 15.28
C LEU A 609 -13.05 -25.57 16.26
N GLU A 610 -13.36 -26.19 17.40
CA GLU A 610 -12.37 -26.61 18.41
C GLU A 610 -11.42 -27.69 17.89
N SER A 611 -11.89 -28.60 17.02
CA SER A 611 -11.04 -29.64 16.40
C SER A 611 -10.04 -29.11 15.37
N ILE A 612 -10.24 -27.89 14.88
CA ILE A 612 -9.40 -27.24 13.85
C ILE A 612 -8.47 -26.18 14.48
N THR A 613 -8.76 -25.69 15.68
CA THR A 613 -7.95 -24.69 16.38
C THR A 613 -6.94 -25.33 17.34
N VAL A 614 -5.65 -25.03 17.19
CA VAL A 614 -4.62 -25.38 18.18
C VAL A 614 -4.83 -24.53 19.43
N ASP A 615 -4.91 -25.15 20.60
CA ASP A 615 -4.94 -24.43 21.89
C ASP A 615 -3.56 -23.79 22.15
N LEU A 616 -3.39 -22.57 21.66
CA LEU A 616 -2.17 -21.77 21.82
C LEU A 616 -1.82 -21.56 23.30
N ALA A 617 -2.82 -21.48 24.18
CA ALA A 617 -2.58 -21.36 25.61
C ALA A 617 -1.98 -22.65 26.19
N ALA A 618 -2.36 -23.83 25.67
CA ALA A 618 -1.74 -25.10 26.05
C ALA A 618 -0.30 -25.21 25.56
N GLU A 619 -0.01 -24.77 24.34
CA GLU A 619 1.36 -24.78 23.82
C GLU A 619 2.26 -23.80 24.60
N MET A 620 1.76 -22.60 24.94
CA MET A 620 2.49 -21.67 25.79
C MET A 620 2.75 -22.25 27.19
N ARG A 621 1.77 -22.92 27.80
CA ARG A 621 1.95 -23.63 29.10
C ARG A 621 3.06 -24.69 29.01
N LYS A 622 3.13 -25.43 27.90
CA LYS A 622 4.16 -26.43 27.66
C LYS A 622 5.55 -25.78 27.57
N ARG A 623 5.71 -24.69 26.82
CA ARG A 623 7.00 -23.97 26.72
C ARG A 623 7.43 -23.37 28.07
N ILE A 624 6.50 -22.76 28.81
CA ILE A 624 6.75 -22.26 30.17
C ILE A 624 7.26 -23.39 31.08
N ALA A 625 6.62 -24.57 31.04
CA ALA A 625 7.02 -25.71 31.86
C ALA A 625 8.43 -26.22 31.52
N VAL A 626 8.75 -26.34 30.22
CA VAL A 626 10.08 -26.76 29.74
C VAL A 626 11.16 -25.79 30.24
N ILE A 627 10.93 -24.49 30.11
CA ILE A 627 11.91 -23.47 30.52
C ILE A 627 12.14 -23.52 32.04
N ILE A 628 11.08 -23.62 32.85
CA ILE A 628 11.21 -23.73 34.32
C ILE A 628 11.97 -24.99 34.71
N GLN A 629 11.70 -26.12 34.04
CA GLN A 629 12.39 -27.39 34.28
C GLN A 629 13.88 -27.29 33.94
N ASN A 630 14.22 -26.69 32.81
CA ASN A 630 15.61 -26.58 32.35
C ASN A 630 16.44 -25.65 33.23
N ILE A 631 15.86 -24.52 33.64
CA ILE A 631 16.50 -23.56 34.56
C ILE A 631 16.72 -24.16 35.96
N SER A 632 15.83 -25.07 36.38
CA SER A 632 15.89 -25.73 37.69
C SER A 632 16.69 -27.05 37.67
N SER A 633 17.27 -27.42 36.52
CA SER A 633 18.00 -28.68 36.36
C SER A 633 19.38 -28.65 37.06
N ALA A 634 19.97 -29.82 37.28
CA ALA A 634 21.28 -29.95 37.92
C ALA A 634 22.44 -29.43 37.05
N ASP A 635 22.25 -29.34 35.73
CA ASP A 635 23.21 -28.75 34.79
C ASP A 635 22.50 -27.85 33.74
N PRO A 636 22.11 -26.63 34.11
CA PRO A 636 21.40 -25.73 33.20
C PRO A 636 22.23 -25.27 31.99
N LYS A 637 23.57 -25.38 32.05
CA LYS A 637 24.46 -24.89 30.99
C LYS A 637 24.43 -25.75 29.73
N SER A 638 24.16 -27.05 29.86
CA SER A 638 24.01 -27.95 28.70
C SER A 638 22.65 -27.82 28.01
N LEU A 639 21.66 -27.20 28.68
CA LEU A 639 20.29 -27.02 28.19
C LEU A 639 20.01 -25.58 27.71
N VAL A 640 21.06 -24.75 27.57
CA VAL A 640 20.89 -23.34 27.16
C VAL A 640 20.15 -23.30 25.83
N GLU A 641 20.64 -23.97 24.78
CA GLU A 641 20.05 -23.94 23.42
C GLU A 641 18.56 -24.36 23.38
N GLU A 642 18.19 -25.42 24.11
CA GLU A 642 16.79 -25.86 24.18
C GLU A 642 15.91 -24.81 24.89
N THR A 643 16.46 -24.17 25.93
CA THR A 643 15.79 -23.14 26.71
C THR A 643 15.65 -21.84 25.90
N THR A 644 16.69 -21.40 25.19
CA THR A 644 16.66 -20.25 24.26
C THR A 644 15.63 -20.49 23.16
N SER A 645 15.56 -21.71 22.60
CA SER A 645 14.57 -22.06 21.57
C SER A 645 13.12 -22.00 22.09
N ALA A 646 12.86 -22.55 23.27
CA ALA A 646 11.53 -22.47 23.87
C ALA A 646 11.16 -21.03 24.27
N LEU A 647 12.15 -20.21 24.61
CA LEU A 647 11.96 -18.79 24.92
C LEU A 647 11.69 -17.97 23.65
N ASP A 648 12.34 -18.28 22.52
CA ASP A 648 12.03 -17.68 21.21
C ASP A 648 10.58 -17.99 20.79
N ASP A 649 10.12 -19.24 20.98
CA ASP A 649 8.70 -19.59 20.71
C ASP A 649 7.73 -18.70 21.52
N LEU A 650 8.04 -18.41 22.79
CA LEU A 650 7.22 -17.54 23.63
C LEU A 650 7.30 -16.07 23.22
N ILE A 651 8.45 -15.59 22.77
CA ILE A 651 8.60 -14.25 22.20
C ILE A 651 7.70 -14.12 20.96
N ASP A 652 7.70 -15.11 20.07
CA ASP A 652 6.86 -15.15 18.88
C ASP A 652 5.37 -15.17 19.23
N PHE A 653 4.96 -16.01 20.19
CA PHE A 653 3.56 -16.04 20.64
C PHE A 653 3.10 -14.72 21.27
N THR A 654 3.98 -14.02 21.98
CA THR A 654 3.62 -12.78 22.70
C THR A 654 3.67 -11.53 21.83
N GLU A 655 3.97 -11.64 20.53
CA GLU A 655 3.76 -10.54 19.57
C GLU A 655 2.27 -10.19 19.39
N ASP A 656 1.35 -11.14 19.64
CA ASP A 656 -0.08 -10.88 19.71
C ASP A 656 -0.48 -10.42 21.11
N VAL A 657 -1.08 -9.22 21.20
CA VAL A 657 -1.54 -8.60 22.45
C VAL A 657 -2.50 -9.51 23.23
N ASN A 658 -3.38 -10.27 22.56
CA ASN A 658 -4.31 -11.18 23.23
C ASN A 658 -3.60 -12.40 23.84
N LEU A 659 -2.52 -12.86 23.20
CA LEU A 659 -1.70 -13.95 23.71
C LEU A 659 -0.73 -13.47 24.79
N ALA A 660 -0.26 -12.22 24.75
CA ALA A 660 0.47 -11.59 25.85
C ALA A 660 -0.39 -11.55 27.13
N ASP A 661 -1.67 -11.21 27.00
CA ASP A 661 -2.64 -11.28 28.10
C ASP A 661 -2.82 -12.70 28.64
N THR A 662 -2.89 -13.67 27.72
CA THR A 662 -2.98 -15.09 28.07
C THR A 662 -1.71 -15.57 28.78
N PHE A 663 -0.53 -15.15 28.31
CA PHE A 663 0.78 -15.42 28.91
C PHE A 663 0.83 -14.95 30.36
N LEU A 664 0.38 -13.72 30.64
CA LEU A 664 0.30 -13.18 31.99
C LEU A 664 -0.62 -14.02 32.89
N LYS A 665 -1.78 -14.44 32.36
CA LYS A 665 -2.76 -15.26 33.10
C LYS A 665 -2.27 -16.68 33.42
N ILE A 666 -1.43 -17.28 32.56
CA ILE A 666 -0.92 -18.65 32.74
C ILE A 666 0.41 -18.71 33.54
N GLY A 667 0.79 -17.63 34.23
CA GLY A 667 1.97 -17.60 35.10
C GLY A 667 3.25 -17.09 34.42
N GLY A 668 3.15 -16.49 33.24
CA GLY A 668 4.29 -15.97 32.49
C GLY A 668 5.12 -14.90 33.21
N ILE A 669 4.50 -14.13 34.12
CA ILE A 669 5.21 -13.12 34.93
C ILE A 669 6.20 -13.75 35.93
N ALA A 670 5.85 -14.91 36.48
CA ALA A 670 6.72 -15.66 37.39
C ALA A 670 7.92 -16.25 36.64
N LEU A 671 7.67 -16.76 35.43
CA LEU A 671 8.74 -17.20 34.53
C LEU A 671 9.70 -16.06 34.19
N LEU A 672 9.17 -14.89 33.84
CA LEU A 672 10.00 -13.73 33.49
C LEU A 672 10.91 -13.29 34.65
N LYS A 673 10.41 -13.35 35.89
CA LYS A 673 11.23 -13.13 37.09
C LYS A 673 12.32 -14.18 37.28
N ALA A 674 11.99 -15.44 37.06
CA ALA A 674 12.95 -16.53 37.18
C ALA A 674 14.09 -16.41 36.15
N LEU A 675 13.75 -16.04 34.91
CA LEU A 675 14.70 -15.80 33.84
C LEU A 675 15.60 -14.59 34.11
N LEU A 676 15.03 -13.44 34.51
CA LEU A 676 15.79 -12.23 34.84
C LEU A 676 16.65 -12.41 36.10
N GLY A 677 16.22 -13.24 37.04
CA GLY A 677 16.97 -13.57 38.26
C GLY A 677 18.02 -14.67 38.08
N PHE A 678 18.19 -15.21 36.87
CA PHE A 678 19.15 -16.29 36.63
C PHE A 678 20.60 -15.78 36.74
N PRO A 679 21.53 -16.53 37.36
CA PRO A 679 22.90 -16.06 37.61
C PRO A 679 23.72 -15.77 36.34
N SER A 680 23.40 -16.42 35.21
CA SER A 680 24.11 -16.18 33.94
C SER A 680 23.43 -15.10 33.10
N GLY A 681 24.20 -14.50 32.18
CA GLY A 681 23.70 -13.51 31.23
C GLY A 681 22.93 -14.11 30.05
N ASP A 682 22.86 -15.43 29.94
CA ASP A 682 22.49 -16.13 28.69
C ASP A 682 21.06 -15.82 28.24
N TYR A 683 20.15 -15.54 29.18
CA TYR A 683 18.73 -15.29 28.88
C TYR A 683 18.33 -13.81 28.97
N ARG A 684 19.25 -12.90 29.32
CA ARG A 684 18.89 -11.50 29.64
C ARG A 684 18.40 -10.74 28.41
N ALA A 685 19.03 -10.94 27.26
CA ALA A 685 18.60 -10.33 26.00
C ALA A 685 17.15 -10.74 25.63
N GLN A 686 16.89 -12.05 25.61
CA GLN A 686 15.57 -12.60 25.27
C GLN A 686 14.51 -12.28 26.32
N SER A 687 14.85 -12.28 27.61
CA SER A 687 13.92 -11.90 28.68
C SER A 687 13.51 -10.43 28.58
N GLY A 688 14.46 -9.55 28.22
CA GLY A 688 14.16 -8.15 27.94
C GLY A 688 13.27 -7.96 26.70
N MET A 689 13.45 -8.79 25.67
CA MET A 689 12.59 -8.81 24.48
C MET A 689 11.19 -9.32 24.78
N LEU A 690 11.08 -10.43 25.52
CA LEU A 690 9.80 -10.98 25.97
C LEU A 690 9.04 -9.96 26.82
N LEU A 691 9.72 -9.29 27.76
CA LEU A 691 9.13 -8.19 28.52
C LEU A 691 8.62 -7.08 27.58
N SER A 692 9.41 -6.70 26.57
CA SER A 692 9.01 -5.69 25.59
C SER A 692 7.71 -6.05 24.89
N ASN A 693 7.61 -7.25 24.32
CA ASN A 693 6.42 -7.71 23.58
C ASN A 693 5.16 -7.70 24.46
N ILE A 694 5.29 -8.14 25.71
CA ILE A 694 4.16 -8.22 26.65
C ILE A 694 3.60 -6.83 27.01
N VAL A 695 4.45 -5.81 27.12
CA VAL A 695 4.07 -4.50 27.68
C VAL A 695 3.91 -3.40 26.62
N GLN A 696 4.35 -3.64 25.39
CA GLN A 696 4.33 -2.63 24.33
C GLN A 696 2.90 -2.21 23.99
N ASN A 697 2.59 -0.93 24.17
CA ASN A 697 1.27 -0.34 23.95
C ASN A 697 0.13 -1.03 24.73
N HIS A 698 0.44 -1.68 25.87
CA HIS A 698 -0.52 -2.43 26.67
C HIS A 698 -0.52 -1.97 28.14
N GLU A 699 -1.38 -1.00 28.47
CA GLU A 699 -1.37 -0.29 29.76
C GLU A 699 -1.56 -1.23 30.96
N ASP A 700 -2.41 -2.26 30.84
CA ASP A 700 -2.68 -3.19 31.94
C ASP A 700 -1.50 -4.14 32.20
N ALA A 701 -0.79 -4.58 31.16
CA ALA A 701 0.44 -5.36 31.33
C ALA A 701 1.57 -4.50 31.91
N GLN A 702 1.67 -3.22 31.51
CA GLN A 702 2.61 -2.28 32.10
C GLN A 702 2.34 -2.11 33.61
N LYS A 703 1.06 -1.96 34.03
CA LYS A 703 0.67 -1.91 35.44
C LYS A 703 1.09 -3.17 36.20
N VAL A 704 0.82 -4.35 35.64
CA VAL A 704 1.22 -5.65 36.25
C VAL A 704 2.73 -5.73 36.42
N ALA A 705 3.51 -5.39 35.39
CA ALA A 705 4.97 -5.42 35.44
C ALA A 705 5.55 -4.42 36.45
N ILE A 706 4.96 -3.22 36.58
CA ILE A 706 5.35 -2.22 37.57
C ILE A 706 5.04 -2.68 39.00
N ASN A 707 3.85 -3.23 39.24
CA ASN A 707 3.44 -3.75 40.55
C ASN A 707 4.35 -4.90 41.01
N GLU A 708 4.81 -5.71 40.07
CA GLU A 708 5.74 -6.82 40.31
C GLU A 708 7.22 -6.36 40.45
N ASN A 709 7.48 -5.05 40.44
CA ASN A 709 8.79 -4.39 40.58
C ASN A 709 9.82 -4.76 39.49
N LEU A 710 9.35 -5.14 38.29
CA LEU A 710 10.22 -5.53 37.18
C LEU A 710 11.07 -4.36 36.68
N LEU A 711 10.54 -3.14 36.68
CA LEU A 711 11.29 -1.97 36.21
C LEU A 711 12.60 -1.76 36.99
N ASN A 712 12.57 -1.88 38.32
CA ASN A 712 13.78 -1.71 39.13
C ASN A 712 14.76 -2.88 38.94
N LEU A 713 14.26 -4.11 38.78
CA LEU A 713 15.06 -5.30 38.51
C LEU A 713 15.80 -5.17 37.18
N VAL A 714 15.10 -4.84 36.10
CA VAL A 714 15.68 -4.71 34.75
C VAL A 714 16.64 -3.53 34.68
N LEU A 715 16.34 -2.40 35.35
CA LEU A 715 17.26 -1.28 35.46
C LEU A 715 18.53 -1.61 36.24
N GLN A 716 18.47 -2.49 37.23
CA GLN A 716 19.64 -2.95 37.97
C GLN A 716 20.50 -3.87 37.09
N LEU A 717 19.88 -4.86 36.44
CA LEU A 717 20.56 -5.77 35.51
C LEU A 717 21.23 -5.02 34.36
N LEU A 718 20.59 -3.96 33.85
CA LEU A 718 21.14 -3.14 32.76
C LEU A 718 22.49 -2.47 33.13
N ILE A 719 22.69 -2.11 34.40
CA ILE A 719 23.95 -1.50 34.88
C ILE A 719 25.03 -2.56 35.12
N GLU A 720 24.63 -3.70 35.66
CA GLU A 720 25.52 -4.80 36.03
C GLU A 720 26.05 -5.54 34.79
N ASP A 721 25.30 -5.55 33.69
CA ASP A 721 25.70 -6.20 32.44
C ASP A 721 26.77 -5.40 31.67
N SER A 722 27.56 -6.13 30.89
CA SER A 722 28.64 -5.58 30.04
C SER A 722 28.56 -6.11 28.61
N ASP A 723 27.64 -7.03 28.32
CA ASP A 723 27.38 -7.50 26.96
C ASP A 723 26.37 -6.57 26.25
N PRO A 724 26.73 -5.98 25.10
CA PRO A 724 25.86 -5.03 24.39
C PRO A 724 24.55 -5.66 23.88
N GLY A 725 24.53 -6.98 23.63
CA GLY A 725 23.33 -7.72 23.22
C GLY A 725 22.32 -7.81 24.36
N ASN A 726 22.78 -8.24 25.53
CA ASN A 726 21.98 -8.27 26.76
C ASN A 726 21.46 -6.89 27.15
N MET A 727 22.35 -5.89 27.14
CA MET A 727 21.98 -4.51 27.45
C MET A 727 20.91 -3.97 26.48
N SER A 728 21.01 -4.29 25.19
CA SER A 728 20.01 -3.89 24.18
C SER A 728 18.65 -4.56 24.40
N GLY A 729 18.62 -5.84 24.78
CA GLY A 729 17.37 -6.54 25.11
C GLY A 729 16.70 -5.95 26.35
N LEU A 730 17.45 -5.76 27.43
CA LEU A 730 16.96 -5.16 28.68
C LEU A 730 16.45 -3.73 28.47
N LEU A 731 17.17 -2.91 27.69
CA LEU A 731 16.75 -1.56 27.33
C LEU A 731 15.47 -1.55 26.50
N SER A 732 15.27 -2.52 25.61
CA SER A 732 14.02 -2.65 24.83
C SER A 732 12.83 -2.90 25.75
N GLY A 733 12.98 -3.79 26.73
CA GLY A 733 11.96 -4.02 27.78
C GLY A 733 11.67 -2.78 28.61
N ILE A 734 12.69 -2.03 29.04
CA ILE A 734 12.51 -0.76 29.77
C ILE A 734 11.78 0.27 28.92
N SER A 735 12.19 0.42 27.65
CA SER A 735 11.61 1.39 26.72
C SER A 735 10.12 1.14 26.54
N SER A 736 9.72 -0.10 26.26
CA SER A 736 8.32 -0.47 26.08
C SER A 736 7.51 -0.40 27.38
N LEU A 737 8.12 -0.65 28.54
CA LEU A 737 7.44 -0.58 29.84
C LEU A 737 7.14 0.87 30.26
N VAL A 738 8.01 1.81 29.90
CA VAL A 738 7.92 3.21 30.33
C VAL A 738 7.15 4.08 29.33
N ARG A 739 7.28 3.81 28.04
CA ARG A 739 6.65 4.63 27.00
C ARG A 739 5.13 4.48 26.99
N GLY A 740 4.43 5.59 26.74
CA GLY A 740 2.97 5.62 26.66
C GLY A 740 2.21 5.41 27.97
N SER A 741 2.90 5.35 29.13
CA SER A 741 2.26 5.19 30.45
C SER A 741 2.82 6.15 31.49
N GLU A 742 1.97 7.08 31.95
CA GLU A 742 2.34 8.08 32.95
C GLU A 742 2.74 7.43 34.29
N LEU A 743 2.09 6.32 34.67
CA LEU A 743 2.42 5.56 35.89
C LEU A 743 3.84 5.00 35.82
N SER A 744 4.18 4.34 34.70
CA SER A 744 5.52 3.79 34.49
C SER A 744 6.59 4.87 34.42
N GLN A 745 6.30 6.01 33.79
CA GLN A 745 7.20 7.18 33.76
C GLN A 745 7.46 7.75 35.16
N LYS A 746 6.42 7.94 35.99
CA LYS A 746 6.58 8.37 37.39
C LYS A 746 7.47 7.40 38.15
N ARG A 747 7.24 6.09 37.98
CA ARG A 747 8.05 5.06 38.63
C ARG A 747 9.50 5.06 38.14
N PHE A 748 9.74 5.24 36.85
CA PHE A 748 11.06 5.35 36.26
C PHE A 748 11.87 6.51 36.86
N ILE A 749 11.23 7.68 37.02
CA ILE A 749 11.84 8.85 37.67
C ILE A 749 12.17 8.55 39.14
N GLN A 750 11.25 7.94 39.89
CA GLN A 750 11.48 7.53 41.29
C GLN A 750 12.65 6.54 41.45
N CYS A 751 12.83 5.65 40.47
CA CYS A 751 13.94 4.70 40.43
C CYS A 751 15.27 5.32 39.97
N LYS A 752 15.33 6.65 39.80
CA LYS A 752 16.48 7.38 39.22
C LYS A 752 16.88 6.83 37.85
N GLY A 753 15.91 6.46 37.02
CA GLY A 753 16.15 5.79 35.74
C GLY A 753 17.03 6.61 34.79
N PHE A 754 16.85 7.93 34.75
CA PHE A 754 17.74 8.80 33.97
C PHE A 754 19.19 8.75 34.49
N ASP A 755 19.44 8.76 35.80
CA ASP A 755 20.81 8.77 36.34
C ASP A 755 21.57 7.54 35.89
N ARG A 756 20.89 6.39 36.00
CA ARG A 756 21.39 5.09 35.61
C ARG A 756 21.71 5.02 34.11
N LEU A 757 20.84 5.55 33.26
CA LEU A 757 21.07 5.59 31.81
C LEU A 757 22.22 6.52 31.42
N PHE A 758 22.29 7.71 32.02
CA PHE A 758 23.37 8.65 31.74
C PHE A 758 24.71 8.11 32.26
N GLU A 759 24.77 7.52 33.45
CA GLU A 759 25.97 6.84 33.98
C GLU A 759 26.45 5.75 33.02
N LEU A 760 25.52 4.96 32.49
CA LEU A 760 25.82 3.89 31.54
C LEU A 760 26.32 4.44 30.20
N LEU A 761 25.66 5.46 29.65
CA LEU A 761 26.09 6.14 28.42
C LEU A 761 27.46 6.81 28.57
N GLU A 762 27.75 7.39 29.75
CA GLU A 762 29.07 7.94 30.06
C GLU A 762 30.15 6.85 30.20
N LYS A 763 29.78 5.68 30.73
CA LYS A 763 30.68 4.52 30.83
C LYS A 763 30.99 3.94 29.44
N THR A 764 29.98 3.74 28.60
CA THR A 764 30.14 3.22 27.24
C THR A 764 30.78 4.24 26.29
N SER A 765 30.69 5.54 26.57
CA SER A 765 31.38 6.58 25.80
C SER A 765 32.88 6.69 26.10
N ARG A 766 33.35 6.19 27.26
CA ARG A 766 34.76 6.30 27.70
C ARG A 766 35.62 5.08 27.37
N SER A 767 35.01 3.96 27.01
CA SER A 767 35.74 2.73 26.70
C SER A 767 36.47 2.82 25.36
N ASN A 768 37.69 2.28 25.29
CA ASN A 768 38.43 2.08 24.02
C ASN A 768 37.68 1.16 23.02
N GLU A 769 36.59 0.51 23.45
CA GLU A 769 35.67 -0.31 22.64
C GLU A 769 34.39 0.46 22.25
N GLN A 770 34.47 1.77 21.96
CA GLN A 770 33.27 2.58 21.71
C GLN A 770 32.39 2.04 20.56
N GLU A 771 33.00 1.50 19.50
CA GLU A 771 32.31 0.88 18.36
C GLU A 771 31.44 -0.32 18.77
N LYS A 772 31.83 -1.05 19.83
CA LYS A 772 31.08 -2.21 20.32
C LYS A 772 29.71 -1.83 20.89
N TYR A 773 29.59 -0.64 21.47
CA TYR A 773 28.37 -0.17 22.13
C TYR A 773 27.55 0.80 21.27
N GLU A 774 27.95 1.05 20.03
CA GLU A 774 27.31 2.04 19.16
C GLU A 774 25.80 1.81 19.02
N ARG A 775 25.39 0.58 18.69
CA ARG A 775 23.96 0.21 18.56
C ARG A 775 23.19 0.37 19.87
N PHE A 776 23.83 0.09 21.00
CA PHE A 776 23.21 0.27 22.32
C PHE A 776 23.03 1.76 22.63
N ASN A 777 24.06 2.57 22.40
CA ASN A 777 24.07 4.01 22.65
C ASN A 777 23.02 4.72 21.78
N GLU A 778 22.85 4.30 20.53
CA GLU A 778 21.80 4.82 19.63
C GLU A 778 20.40 4.49 20.16
N LYS A 779 20.13 3.24 20.55
CA LYS A 779 18.84 2.83 21.15
C LYS A 779 18.54 3.59 22.44
N ALA A 780 19.53 3.80 23.30
CA ALA A 780 19.38 4.55 24.55
C ALA A 780 19.12 6.04 24.28
N SER A 781 19.80 6.61 23.28
CA SER A 781 19.58 7.99 22.82
C SER A 781 18.16 8.17 22.26
N PHE A 782 17.68 7.21 21.46
CA PHE A 782 16.31 7.19 20.96
C PHE A 782 15.29 7.12 22.10
N PHE A 783 15.53 6.27 23.11
CA PHE A 783 14.64 6.18 24.27
C PHE A 783 14.57 7.50 25.05
N ILE A 784 15.71 8.17 25.29
CA ILE A 784 15.74 9.49 25.93
C ILE A 784 14.93 10.50 25.11
N TYR A 785 15.08 10.51 23.79
CA TYR A 785 14.32 11.37 22.89
C TYR A 785 12.80 11.11 22.97
N CYS A 786 12.36 9.86 23.02
CA CYS A 786 10.94 9.53 23.21
C CYS A 786 10.42 10.03 24.56
N LEU A 787 11.14 9.82 25.67
CA LEU A 787 10.72 10.34 26.98
C LEU A 787 10.67 11.88 27.01
N CYS A 788 11.60 12.55 26.33
CA CYS A 788 11.57 14.00 26.17
C CYS A 788 10.34 14.51 25.39
N GLN A 789 9.64 13.67 24.62
CA GLN A 789 8.35 14.00 24.01
C GLN A 789 7.18 13.69 24.94
N GLU A 790 7.25 12.56 25.66
CA GLU A 790 6.11 11.99 26.37
C GLU A 790 5.90 12.52 27.81
N LEU A 791 6.94 13.00 28.52
CA LEU A 791 6.77 13.50 29.90
C LEU A 791 5.79 14.70 30.01
N SER A 792 4.99 14.74 31.06
CA SER A 792 4.14 15.88 31.40
C SER A 792 4.93 17.10 31.88
N GLU A 793 4.31 18.29 31.83
CA GLU A 793 4.92 19.52 32.37
C GLU A 793 5.22 19.43 33.86
N GLU A 794 4.37 18.75 34.64
CA GLU A 794 4.57 18.49 36.07
C GLU A 794 5.79 17.59 36.32
N GLN A 795 5.94 16.49 35.56
CA GLN A 795 7.11 15.62 35.64
C GLN A 795 8.40 16.34 35.24
N LEU A 796 8.33 17.20 34.21
CA LEU A 796 9.48 18.01 33.78
C LEU A 796 9.86 19.07 34.82
N ALA A 797 8.88 19.66 35.51
CA ALA A 797 9.11 20.58 36.61
C ALA A 797 9.79 19.87 37.80
N ASN A 798 9.39 18.62 38.09
CA ASN A 798 10.03 17.77 39.11
C ASN A 798 11.46 17.33 38.74
N LEU A 799 11.84 17.47 37.47
CA LEU A 799 13.17 17.15 36.94
C LEU A 799 14.08 18.40 36.79
N LYS A 800 13.67 19.58 37.26
CA LYS A 800 14.48 20.81 37.13
C LYS A 800 15.86 20.72 37.80
N ASP A 801 15.95 20.05 38.94
CA ASP A 801 17.21 19.84 39.67
C ASP A 801 18.10 18.75 39.04
N PHE A 802 17.59 18.02 38.05
CA PHE A 802 18.29 16.91 37.41
C PHE A 802 19.26 17.37 36.31
N HIS A 803 19.21 18.65 35.92
CA HIS A 803 20.04 19.24 34.86
C HIS A 803 20.01 18.42 33.56
N LEU A 804 18.83 17.91 33.18
CA LEU A 804 18.65 16.99 32.07
C LEU A 804 19.22 17.51 30.74
N SER A 805 18.94 18.78 30.41
CA SER A 805 19.48 19.47 29.23
C SER A 805 21.01 19.55 29.24
N GLU A 806 21.60 19.84 30.40
CA GLU A 806 23.05 19.95 30.59
C GLU A 806 23.74 18.59 30.40
N ARG A 807 23.15 17.51 30.93
CA ARG A 807 23.71 16.15 30.78
C ARG A 807 23.65 15.66 29.34
N ILE A 808 22.55 15.96 28.62
CA ILE A 808 22.44 15.66 27.19
C ILE A 808 23.48 16.45 26.39
N ALA A 809 23.64 17.75 26.68
CA ALA A 809 24.68 18.59 26.06
C ALA A 809 26.09 18.02 26.28
N GLN A 810 26.41 17.60 27.50
CA GLN A 810 27.70 16.99 27.83
C GLN A 810 27.92 15.65 27.13
N LEU A 811 26.89 14.82 26.97
CA LEU A 811 26.99 13.57 26.21
C LEU A 811 27.28 13.83 24.72
N ILE A 812 26.58 14.78 24.10
CA ILE A 812 26.82 15.16 22.69
C ILE A 812 28.29 15.56 22.48
N LEU A 813 28.84 16.34 23.40
CA LEU A 813 30.24 16.79 23.34
C LEU A 813 31.27 15.68 23.61
N ARG A 814 30.88 14.62 24.32
CA ARG A 814 31.77 13.51 24.71
C ARG A 814 31.78 12.35 23.72
N PHE A 815 30.67 12.06 23.07
CA PHE A 815 30.61 10.96 22.11
C PHE A 815 31.50 11.23 20.90
N HIS A 816 32.35 10.25 20.54
CA HIS A 816 33.05 10.28 19.26
C HIS A 816 32.09 10.44 18.06
N LEU A 817 30.92 9.79 18.15
CA LEU A 817 29.80 9.76 17.19
C LEU A 817 28.48 9.97 17.98
N PRO A 818 28.01 11.20 18.15
CA PRO A 818 26.77 11.46 18.87
C PRO A 818 25.55 11.14 18.00
N SER A 819 24.57 10.45 18.58
CA SER A 819 23.31 10.14 17.93
C SER A 819 22.45 11.39 17.70
N GLU A 820 21.87 11.53 16.50
CA GLU A 820 20.91 12.61 16.16
C GLU A 820 19.76 12.73 17.17
N PHE A 821 19.32 11.61 17.76
CA PHE A 821 18.28 11.61 18.80
C PHE A 821 18.64 12.45 20.03
N LEU A 822 19.91 12.52 20.45
CA LEU A 822 20.32 13.40 21.56
C LEU A 822 20.22 14.87 21.18
N VAL A 823 20.56 15.21 19.94
CA VAL A 823 20.42 16.57 19.39
C VAL A 823 18.94 16.98 19.39
N LYS A 824 18.07 16.11 18.86
CA LYS A 824 16.61 16.34 18.85
C LYS A 824 16.03 16.43 20.27
N ALA A 825 16.48 15.60 21.20
CA ALA A 825 16.07 15.66 22.60
C ALA A 825 16.45 17.00 23.26
N LEU A 826 17.67 17.49 22.99
CA LEU A 826 18.13 18.78 23.51
C LEU A 826 17.33 19.94 22.93
N VAL A 827 17.05 19.94 21.63
CA VAL A 827 16.21 20.95 20.96
C VAL A 827 14.82 21.03 21.59
N LEU A 828 14.18 19.88 21.84
CA LEU A 828 12.86 19.82 22.49
C LEU A 828 12.87 20.47 23.88
N LEU A 829 13.92 20.23 24.67
CA LEU A 829 14.05 20.79 26.01
C LEU A 829 14.32 22.29 26.02
N LEU A 830 15.11 22.79 25.05
CA LEU A 830 15.47 24.21 24.94
C LEU A 830 14.31 25.06 24.41
N ASN A 831 13.57 24.57 23.42
CA ASN A 831 12.48 25.32 22.78
C ASN A 831 11.18 25.30 23.59
N GLY A 832 11.01 24.33 24.50
CA GLY A 832 9.75 24.08 25.19
C GLY A 832 8.81 23.22 24.32
N ARG A 833 8.02 22.36 24.97
CA ARG A 833 7.29 21.26 24.30
C ARG A 833 6.05 21.72 23.55
N VAL A 834 5.62 20.94 22.56
CA VAL A 834 4.21 20.86 22.14
C VAL A 834 3.82 19.40 22.33
N SER A 835 2.93 19.09 23.29
CA SER A 835 2.58 17.71 23.65
C SER A 835 1.85 17.00 22.51
N THR A 836 2.29 15.79 22.14
CA THR A 836 1.67 14.94 21.11
C THR A 836 0.97 13.70 21.67
N LEU A 837 0.77 13.61 22.99
CA LEU A 837 0.03 12.48 23.55
C LEU A 837 -1.47 12.60 23.27
N ILE A 838 -1.94 11.63 22.51
CA ILE A 838 -3.30 11.20 22.20
C ILE A 838 -4.25 11.46 23.38
N HIS A 839 -4.91 12.60 23.35
CA HIS A 839 -6.33 12.84 23.67
C HIS A 839 -6.55 14.35 23.53
N SER A 840 -7.17 14.78 22.44
CA SER A 840 -7.72 16.13 22.38
C SER A 840 -8.73 16.26 23.52
N PRO A 841 -8.60 17.25 24.44
CA PRO A 841 -9.66 17.51 25.40
C PRO A 841 -10.93 17.89 24.62
N PRO A 842 -12.13 17.49 25.08
CA PRO A 842 -13.37 17.64 24.33
C PRO A 842 -13.90 19.09 24.26
N ASP A 843 -13.15 20.09 24.73
CA ASP A 843 -13.55 21.49 24.68
C ASP A 843 -12.37 22.41 24.30
N PRO A 844 -12.61 23.49 23.53
CA PRO A 844 -11.58 24.46 23.19
C PRO A 844 -11.34 25.36 24.40
N VAL A 845 -10.39 24.97 25.27
CA VAL A 845 -9.94 25.82 26.38
C VAL A 845 -8.67 26.56 25.94
N SER A 846 -8.76 27.88 26.06
CA SER A 846 -7.74 28.95 26.05
C SER A 846 -6.27 28.60 25.81
N GLU A 847 -5.62 29.40 24.96
CA GLU A 847 -4.18 29.51 24.69
C GLU A 847 -3.26 28.85 25.75
N PRO A 848 -2.33 27.95 25.33
CA PRO A 848 -1.46 27.27 26.27
C PRO A 848 -0.54 28.26 26.99
N THR A 849 -0.70 28.32 28.31
CA THR A 849 0.23 28.92 29.28
C THR A 849 1.68 28.50 28.99
N SER A 850 2.60 29.45 29.12
CA SER A 850 4.05 29.38 28.85
C SER A 850 4.70 27.99 28.86
N LEU A 851 5.22 27.58 27.70
CA LEU A 851 6.00 26.34 27.53
C LEU A 851 7.16 26.26 28.52
N VAL A 852 7.26 25.16 29.27
CA VAL A 852 8.36 24.92 30.24
C VAL A 852 9.66 24.64 29.48
N LYS A 853 10.57 25.62 29.44
CA LYS A 853 11.92 25.49 28.87
C LYS A 853 12.91 25.03 29.95
N VAL A 854 13.84 24.15 29.59
CA VAL A 854 14.92 23.69 30.46
C VAL A 854 16.25 24.20 29.90
N PRO A 855 16.81 25.30 30.44
CA PRO A 855 18.01 25.94 29.87
C PRO A 855 19.28 25.12 30.11
N ILE A 856 20.34 25.47 29.40
CA ILE A 856 21.72 24.96 29.60
C ILE A 856 22.64 26.09 30.08
N SER A 857 23.80 25.73 30.64
CA SER A 857 24.83 26.69 31.02
C SER A 857 25.42 27.45 29.82
N GLU A 858 25.87 28.69 30.03
CA GLU A 858 26.52 29.48 28.96
C GLU A 858 27.82 28.83 28.44
N ASP A 859 28.52 28.08 29.30
CA ASP A 859 29.74 27.36 28.91
C ASP A 859 29.41 26.19 27.98
N SER A 860 28.40 25.37 28.31
CA SER A 860 27.93 24.29 27.45
C SER A 860 27.33 24.81 26.14
N ARG A 861 26.63 25.95 26.16
CA ARG A 861 26.13 26.61 24.95
C ARG A 861 27.27 26.97 24.00
N LYS A 862 28.34 27.59 24.50
CA LYS A 862 29.51 27.95 23.68
C LYS A 862 30.19 26.72 23.09
N LEU A 863 30.42 25.69 23.90
CA LEU A 863 31.04 24.44 23.45
C LEU A 863 30.21 23.73 22.37
N LEU A 864 28.88 23.74 22.47
CA LEU A 864 27.99 23.17 21.44
C LEU A 864 28.01 23.98 20.14
N LEU A 865 28.03 25.31 20.22
CA LEU A 865 28.14 26.18 19.04
C LEU A 865 29.47 25.98 18.29
N ASP A 866 30.56 25.69 19.01
CA ASP A 866 31.85 25.36 18.39
C ASP A 866 31.88 23.92 17.88
N TRP A 867 31.26 22.97 18.58
CA TRP A 867 31.09 21.60 18.12
C TRP A 867 30.26 21.51 16.82
N LEU A 868 29.23 22.34 16.65
CA LEU A 868 28.43 22.43 15.41
C LEU A 868 29.27 22.81 14.17
N LYS A 869 30.42 23.45 14.36
CA LYS A 869 31.38 23.80 13.28
C LYS A 869 32.38 22.67 13.00
N SER A 870 32.44 21.64 13.83
CA SER A 870 33.36 20.52 13.66
C SER A 870 32.98 19.66 12.44
N PRO A 871 33.95 18.99 11.78
CA PRO A 871 33.66 18.13 10.63
C PRO A 871 32.69 16.99 10.98
N LYS A 872 32.71 16.52 12.23
CA LYS A 872 31.80 15.48 12.74
C LYS A 872 30.34 15.94 12.77
N ALA A 873 30.11 17.19 13.20
CA ALA A 873 28.78 17.77 13.17
C ALA A 873 28.35 18.20 11.76
N GLN A 874 29.26 18.21 10.78
CA GLN A 874 28.94 18.55 9.38
C GLN A 874 28.69 17.31 8.51
N ASP A 875 28.88 16.11 9.07
CA ASP A 875 28.62 14.85 8.40
C ASP A 875 27.11 14.54 8.37
N GLU A 876 26.52 14.63 7.19
CA GLU A 876 25.08 14.39 6.98
C GLU A 876 24.66 12.93 7.19
N THR A 877 25.60 11.99 7.22
CA THR A 877 25.30 10.58 7.53
C THR A 877 25.04 10.35 9.02
N LEU A 878 25.47 11.28 9.88
CA LEU A 878 25.37 11.18 11.34
C LEU A 878 24.33 12.14 11.92
N ILE A 879 24.27 13.37 11.39
CA ILE A 879 23.33 14.40 11.85
C ILE A 879 22.78 15.16 10.64
N SER A 880 21.46 15.07 10.46
CA SER A 880 20.75 15.78 9.39
C SER A 880 20.95 17.31 9.44
N SER A 881 20.94 17.94 8.26
CA SER A 881 21.02 19.40 8.12
C SER A 881 19.88 20.13 8.87
N GLU A 882 18.70 19.52 8.93
CA GLU A 882 17.54 20.00 9.70
C GLU A 882 17.83 20.04 11.21
N ALA A 883 18.26 18.92 11.80
CA ALA A 883 18.56 18.85 13.24
C ALA A 883 19.64 19.85 13.68
N ARG A 884 20.62 20.13 12.78
CA ARG A 884 21.67 21.12 13.01
C ARG A 884 21.15 22.55 13.01
N GLN A 885 20.28 22.87 12.05
CA GLN A 885 19.65 24.19 11.98
C GLN A 885 18.75 24.43 13.20
N ASP A 886 17.98 23.42 13.60
CA ASP A 886 17.11 23.50 14.78
C ASP A 886 17.90 23.68 16.07
N LEU A 887 18.99 22.94 16.26
CA LEU A 887 19.87 23.13 17.41
C LEU A 887 20.54 24.50 17.39
N THR A 888 21.02 24.96 16.23
CA THR A 888 21.61 26.30 16.09
C THR A 888 20.60 27.38 16.49
N LYS A 889 19.35 27.26 16.03
CA LYS A 889 18.26 28.17 16.35
C LYS A 889 17.82 28.11 17.81
N ALA A 890 17.91 26.95 18.45
CA ALA A 890 17.59 26.77 19.87
C ALA A 890 18.69 27.28 20.82
N LEU A 891 19.95 27.33 20.34
CA LEU A 891 21.10 27.82 21.10
C LEU A 891 21.33 29.34 20.97
N LEU A 892 20.88 29.95 19.87
CA LEU A 892 20.88 31.40 19.62
C LEU A 892 19.63 32.06 20.21
#